data_AF-A0A196S624-F1
#
_entry.id   AF-A0A196S624-F1
#
_cell.length_a   1.000
_cell.length_b   1.000
_cell.length_c   1.000
_cell.angle_alpha   90.00
_cell.angle_beta   90.00
_cell.angle_gamma   90.00
#
_symmetry.space_group_name_H-M   'P 1'
#
loop_
_entity.id
_entity.type
_entity.pdbx_description
1 polymer ?
#
loop_
_entity_poly.entity_id
_entity_poly.type
_entity_poly.pdbx_seq_one_letter_code
_entity_poly.pdbx_strand_id
1 'polypeptide(L)'
;MSLTFDEFGNPYIIIREQEKKQRIKGLDAIRANILAARTLSNTLRTSLGPKGMDKMLVSQDGDVTVTNDGATIMKNMDVEHQVAKLLVELSQSQDDEVGDGTTGVVVLAGAMLEKAQELLDKGIHPVKVADGFEQACKVAVDHLTDISTTIDFSEENIEPLVEVALTTLSSKIVNKFKRQMAEIAVKSVLSVADIPRRDVRFDLIKLTTKTGGRLEDTKLIQGLVLDKGFSHPQMPKILKDARICLLTCAFEPPKPKTKHEVEIKSGKDLMDLYEQEQAYFRNMVKLIKDTGANLAFCQWGFDDEANSLLYQNGIHAVRWVGGLEMEALAIATGARIVPRFEELSADKLGYASCVREEQVGTTNDSLLMVEGCKNSNIVTVLIRAGNEMMVQEAKRSLWDAICVTRNLIKDNKIVYGGGSAELSCSIAVEQFAGSLGGMEQHAFRAFSDALDDIPVALAENSGLPSMELVSYLKKRQVEEKNPALGVDCMGNGSNDMKEAHVIETLVSKQQQLQLATQLCRMVLKIDDVSRYEKMRNAEIAGVWKSSHSELAVEERIKANRTKEEASTSAKDTQLQASLMESRKKEQKRKEEVITDVKTKANPPAPAAAKKEEPLPVIAEEPPAVPTKVTSPPAAELLPTPVEKKPITSPSPQQLITAVTTLDSLLQDKEKLTEKVYHALKEETWKLQHVINTVSLERSKIVASAKDILSLFSAYQNEGVTMLLRNFVVERLFDKGEESRETPVALSFAYLLCELASRDAAFVSVILGQLFSKCPLLIPSLDKEADLPPVLFEKHMRRYSMLVCMFTGLFIYTPLENANPFDIALMWKWLDAFISLYLDKPFLQFSGVMEPFLAIANSLLAKSDLHRLQDVLSRLKKEIVPQLENIPSLTSGSIMRLSYHLEDYEQGVFKLPAYCTLKN
;
A
#
# COMPACT_ATOMS: atom_id res chain seq x y z
N MET A 1 4.18 -0.26 34.57
CA MET A 1 5.34 -1.09 34.14
C MET A 1 6.10 -1.53 35.38
N SER A 2 6.83 -2.65 35.34
CA SER A 2 7.79 -3.00 36.39
C SER A 2 9.17 -3.19 35.77
N LEU A 3 10.17 -2.48 36.30
CA LEU A 3 11.58 -2.68 35.94
C LEU A 3 12.12 -3.84 36.77
N THR A 4 12.72 -4.82 36.10
CA THR A 4 13.34 -5.99 36.75
C THR A 4 14.74 -6.18 36.19
N PHE A 5 15.60 -6.88 36.95
CA PHE A 5 17.00 -7.09 36.60
C PHE A 5 17.27 -8.60 36.54
N ASP A 6 18.14 -9.02 35.62
CA ASP A 6 18.63 -10.41 35.58
C ASP A 6 19.71 -10.66 36.64
N GLU A 7 20.21 -11.89 36.72
CA GLU A 7 21.28 -12.29 37.65
C GLU A 7 22.62 -11.59 37.40
N PHE A 8 22.76 -10.89 36.27
CA PHE A 8 23.94 -10.10 35.88
C PHE A 8 23.72 -8.58 36.02
N GLY A 9 22.56 -8.15 36.51
CA GLY A 9 22.21 -6.75 36.73
C GLY A 9 21.71 -5.99 35.50
N ASN A 10 21.43 -6.67 34.38
CA ASN A 10 20.89 -6.03 33.18
C ASN A 10 19.41 -5.66 33.40
N PRO A 11 18.99 -4.38 33.19
CA PRO A 11 17.60 -3.98 33.32
C PRO A 11 16.78 -4.45 32.12
N TYR A 12 15.74 -5.26 32.37
CA TYR A 12 14.71 -5.58 31.39
C TYR A 12 13.33 -5.06 31.84
N ILE A 13 12.58 -4.50 30.89
CA ILE A 13 11.31 -3.83 31.18
C ILE A 13 10.16 -4.81 30.94
N ILE A 14 9.47 -5.23 32.01
CA ILE A 14 8.21 -5.96 31.88
C ILE A 14 7.11 -4.94 31.56
N ILE A 15 6.89 -4.73 30.26
CA ILE A 15 5.73 -4.00 29.73
C ILE A 15 4.51 -4.91 29.91
N ARG A 16 3.56 -4.50 30.75
CA ARG A 16 2.25 -5.15 30.81
C ARG A 16 1.42 -4.72 29.59
N GLU A 17 1.60 -5.43 28.48
CA GLU A 17 0.85 -5.21 27.23
C GLU A 17 -0.68 -5.44 27.37
N GLN A 18 -1.15 -5.91 28.53
CA GLN A 18 -2.53 -6.34 28.76
C GLN A 18 -3.55 -5.22 28.55
N GLU A 19 -3.21 -3.97 28.87
CA GLU A 19 -4.14 -2.82 28.82
C GLU A 19 -4.45 -2.35 27.38
N LYS A 20 -3.63 -2.72 26.39
CA LYS A 20 -3.88 -2.45 24.95
C LYS A 20 -4.47 -3.65 24.19
N LYS A 21 -4.60 -4.82 24.81
CA LYS A 21 -5.03 -6.05 24.13
C LYS A 21 -6.55 -6.18 24.07
N GLN A 22 -7.13 -5.72 22.96
CA GLN A 22 -8.49 -6.13 22.58
C GLN A 22 -8.52 -7.65 22.35
N ARG A 23 -9.19 -8.36 23.26
CA ARG A 23 -9.31 -9.83 23.25
C ARG A 23 -10.76 -10.25 23.41
N ILE A 24 -11.31 -10.84 22.36
CA ILE A 24 -12.68 -11.38 22.33
C ILE A 24 -12.60 -12.88 22.59
N LYS A 25 -13.54 -13.44 23.36
CA LYS A 25 -13.50 -14.84 23.83
C LYS A 25 -14.83 -15.58 23.67
N GLY A 26 -14.74 -16.90 23.58
CA GLY A 26 -15.86 -17.82 23.59
C GLY A 26 -16.85 -17.57 22.45
N LEU A 27 -18.14 -17.68 22.76
CA LEU A 27 -19.21 -17.54 21.78
C LEU A 27 -19.21 -16.17 21.08
N ASP A 28 -18.79 -15.10 21.74
CA ASP A 28 -18.80 -13.76 21.13
C ASP A 28 -17.66 -13.54 20.13
N ALA A 29 -16.54 -14.25 20.30
CA ALA A 29 -15.49 -14.33 19.26
C ALA A 29 -16.00 -15.07 18.02
N ILE A 30 -16.69 -16.20 18.25
CA ILE A 30 -17.26 -17.01 17.17
C ILE A 30 -18.40 -16.25 16.44
N ARG A 31 -19.26 -15.52 17.16
CA ARG A 31 -20.28 -14.64 16.57
C ARG A 31 -19.66 -13.51 15.73
N ALA A 32 -18.61 -12.86 16.21
CA ALA A 32 -17.89 -11.83 15.43
C ALA A 32 -17.26 -12.42 14.16
N ASN A 33 -16.66 -13.61 14.27
CA ASN A 33 -16.11 -14.37 13.15
C ASN A 33 -17.18 -14.71 12.10
N ILE A 34 -18.34 -15.22 12.52
CA ILE A 34 -19.48 -15.54 11.66
C ILE A 34 -20.04 -14.28 11.00
N LEU A 35 -20.22 -13.18 11.75
CA LEU A 35 -20.74 -11.92 11.20
C LEU A 35 -19.85 -11.35 10.09
N ALA A 36 -18.52 -11.41 10.26
CA ALA A 36 -17.58 -10.99 9.23
C ALA A 36 -17.67 -11.87 7.97
N ALA A 37 -17.76 -13.19 8.14
CA ALA A 37 -17.91 -14.14 7.03
C ALA A 37 -19.24 -13.94 6.27
N ARG A 38 -20.35 -13.81 7.01
CA ARG A 38 -21.70 -13.58 6.48
C ARG A 38 -21.79 -12.28 5.70
N THR A 39 -21.19 -11.20 6.21
CA THR A 39 -21.18 -9.89 5.53
C THR A 39 -20.53 -10.00 4.15
N LEU A 40 -19.40 -10.71 4.05
CA LEU A 40 -18.65 -10.88 2.81
C LEU A 40 -19.35 -11.85 1.83
N SER A 41 -19.93 -12.94 2.35
CA SER A 41 -20.81 -13.85 1.59
C SER A 41 -21.98 -13.10 0.96
N ASN A 42 -22.68 -12.24 1.72
CA ASN A 42 -23.84 -11.48 1.22
C ASN A 42 -23.46 -10.50 0.10
N THR A 43 -22.26 -9.92 0.12
CA THR A 43 -21.75 -9.09 -0.98
C THR A 43 -21.59 -9.90 -2.27
N LEU A 44 -21.14 -11.16 -2.17
CA LEU A 44 -20.97 -12.07 -3.31
C LEU A 44 -22.22 -12.84 -3.74
N ARG A 45 -23.21 -13.03 -2.85
CA ARG A 45 -24.49 -13.73 -3.14
C ARG A 45 -25.16 -13.19 -4.40
N THR A 46 -25.10 -11.86 -4.61
CA THR A 46 -25.67 -11.17 -5.79
C THR A 46 -24.85 -11.29 -7.08
N SER A 47 -23.71 -11.97 -7.06
CA SER A 47 -22.90 -12.32 -8.26
C SER A 47 -23.09 -13.78 -8.71
N LEU A 48 -23.86 -14.58 -7.96
CA LEU A 48 -24.03 -16.01 -8.25
C LEU A 48 -24.99 -16.27 -9.43
N GLY A 49 -24.59 -17.14 -10.36
CA GLY A 49 -25.42 -17.62 -11.47
C GLY A 49 -25.42 -16.74 -12.73
N PRO A 50 -26.16 -17.14 -13.79
CA PRO A 50 -26.15 -16.47 -15.09
C PRO A 50 -26.90 -15.13 -15.13
N LYS A 51 -27.54 -14.75 -14.01
CA LYS A 51 -28.15 -13.43 -13.76
C LYS A 51 -27.42 -12.64 -12.66
N GLY A 52 -26.29 -13.15 -12.15
CA GLY A 52 -25.46 -12.46 -11.19
C GLY A 52 -24.96 -11.11 -11.74
N MET A 53 -24.81 -10.12 -10.86
CA MET A 53 -24.39 -8.77 -11.22
C MET A 53 -22.90 -8.57 -10.95
N ASP A 54 -22.16 -8.16 -11.98
CA ASP A 54 -20.77 -7.71 -11.88
C ASP A 54 -20.55 -6.72 -10.72
N LYS A 55 -19.38 -6.77 -10.10
CA LYS A 55 -18.97 -5.81 -9.06
C LYS A 55 -17.96 -4.82 -9.65
N MET A 56 -18.24 -3.53 -9.46
CA MET A 56 -17.25 -2.47 -9.68
C MET A 56 -16.41 -2.28 -8.42
N LEU A 57 -15.10 -2.28 -8.61
CA LEU A 57 -14.06 -2.19 -7.60
C LEU A 57 -13.10 -1.07 -8.01
N VAL A 58 -12.56 -0.32 -7.05
CA VAL A 58 -11.60 0.76 -7.32
C VAL A 58 -10.37 0.50 -6.47
N SER A 59 -9.20 0.37 -7.11
CA SER A 59 -7.91 0.22 -6.41
C SER A 59 -7.59 1.45 -5.57
N GLN A 60 -6.67 1.31 -4.61
CA GLN A 60 -6.09 2.44 -3.88
C GLN A 60 -5.40 3.43 -4.84
N ASP A 61 -4.91 2.95 -5.99
CA ASP A 61 -4.31 3.74 -7.07
C ASP A 61 -5.35 4.43 -7.99
N GLY A 62 -6.64 4.11 -7.85
CA GLY A 62 -7.74 4.63 -8.67
C GLY A 62 -8.17 3.75 -9.84
N ASP A 63 -7.46 2.64 -10.13
CA ASP A 63 -7.82 1.71 -11.21
C ASP A 63 -9.18 1.05 -10.99
N VAL A 64 -10.07 1.15 -11.97
CA VAL A 64 -11.46 0.65 -11.88
C VAL A 64 -11.56 -0.75 -12.48
N THR A 65 -11.73 -1.77 -11.63
CA THR A 65 -12.01 -3.15 -12.07
C THR A 65 -13.52 -3.41 -12.08
N VAL A 66 -14.02 -4.09 -13.12
CA VAL A 66 -15.39 -4.63 -13.20
C VAL A 66 -15.30 -6.10 -13.59
N THR A 67 -15.91 -6.99 -12.81
CA THR A 67 -15.84 -8.44 -12.97
C THR A 67 -16.98 -9.14 -12.22
N ASN A 68 -17.31 -10.38 -12.61
CA ASN A 68 -18.25 -11.23 -11.85
C ASN A 68 -17.56 -12.36 -11.06
N ASP A 69 -16.23 -12.55 -11.22
CA ASP A 69 -15.48 -13.61 -10.54
C ASP A 69 -15.25 -13.31 -9.05
N GLY A 70 -15.72 -14.22 -8.19
CA GLY A 70 -15.55 -14.15 -6.74
C GLY A 70 -14.10 -14.07 -6.30
N ALA A 71 -13.16 -14.79 -6.92
CA ALA A 71 -11.76 -14.80 -6.50
C ALA A 71 -11.11 -13.43 -6.72
N THR A 72 -11.29 -12.85 -7.91
CA THR A 72 -10.86 -11.49 -8.24
C THR A 72 -11.50 -10.43 -7.35
N ILE A 73 -12.81 -10.53 -7.09
CA ILE A 73 -13.52 -9.59 -6.20
C ILE A 73 -12.91 -9.61 -4.80
N MET A 74 -12.67 -10.80 -4.26
CA MET A 74 -12.12 -11.02 -2.92
C MET A 74 -10.66 -10.56 -2.82
N LYS A 75 -9.86 -10.80 -3.87
CA LYS A 75 -8.43 -10.45 -3.95
C LYS A 75 -8.19 -8.94 -4.04
N ASN A 76 -9.10 -8.21 -4.69
CA ASN A 76 -9.04 -6.76 -4.83
C ASN A 76 -9.73 -6.00 -3.67
N MET A 77 -10.38 -6.70 -2.74
CA MET A 77 -11.02 -6.08 -1.57
C MET A 77 -10.03 -5.95 -0.41
N ASP A 78 -9.89 -4.76 0.16
CA ASP A 78 -9.08 -4.58 1.38
C ASP A 78 -9.85 -5.07 2.61
N VAL A 79 -9.34 -6.12 3.25
CA VAL A 79 -10.06 -6.90 4.27
C VAL A 79 -9.24 -6.95 5.55
N GLU A 80 -9.67 -6.23 6.60
CA GLU A 80 -8.98 -6.27 7.91
C GLU A 80 -9.18 -7.59 8.66
N HIS A 81 -10.38 -8.19 8.56
CA HIS A 81 -10.81 -9.25 9.47
C HIS A 81 -10.21 -10.61 9.09
N GLN A 82 -9.61 -11.31 10.06
CA GLN A 82 -8.80 -12.50 9.76
C GLN A 82 -9.63 -13.64 9.14
N VAL A 83 -10.84 -13.90 9.64
CA VAL A 83 -11.74 -14.90 9.03
C VAL A 83 -12.20 -14.51 7.62
N ALA A 84 -12.27 -13.21 7.32
CA ALA A 84 -12.58 -12.74 5.98
C ALA A 84 -11.37 -12.92 5.04
N LYS A 85 -10.12 -12.79 5.53
CA LYS A 85 -8.91 -13.18 4.76
C LYS A 85 -8.89 -14.68 4.43
N LEU A 86 -9.29 -15.54 5.39
CA LEU A 86 -9.44 -16.97 5.11
C LEU A 86 -10.49 -17.28 4.02
N LEU A 87 -11.52 -16.45 3.85
CA LEU A 87 -12.44 -16.56 2.70
C LEU A 87 -11.82 -16.11 1.37
N VAL A 88 -10.91 -15.12 1.38
CA VAL A 88 -10.14 -14.74 0.17
C VAL A 88 -9.23 -15.90 -0.24
N GLU A 89 -8.51 -16.48 0.72
CA GLU A 89 -7.65 -17.66 0.52
C GLU A 89 -8.46 -18.88 0.05
N LEU A 90 -9.68 -19.08 0.57
CA LEU A 90 -10.61 -20.12 0.11
C LEU A 90 -11.00 -19.95 -1.36
N SER A 91 -11.37 -18.73 -1.76
CA SER A 91 -11.81 -18.42 -3.12
C SER A 91 -10.67 -18.57 -4.13
N GLN A 92 -9.46 -18.12 -3.78
CA GLN A 92 -8.26 -18.36 -4.60
C GLN A 92 -7.87 -19.85 -4.66
N SER A 93 -8.06 -20.61 -3.58
CA SER A 93 -7.79 -22.06 -3.60
C SER A 93 -8.73 -22.82 -4.55
N GLN A 94 -9.97 -22.37 -4.68
CA GLN A 94 -10.94 -22.91 -5.66
C GLN A 94 -10.60 -22.48 -7.10
N ASP A 95 -10.12 -21.25 -7.30
CA ASP A 95 -9.61 -20.74 -8.59
C ASP A 95 -8.40 -21.57 -9.07
N ASP A 96 -7.37 -21.72 -8.23
CA ASP A 96 -6.13 -22.42 -8.57
C ASP A 96 -6.35 -23.93 -8.85
N GLU A 97 -7.14 -24.62 -8.01
CA GLU A 97 -7.38 -26.07 -8.15
C GLU A 97 -8.43 -26.42 -9.19
N VAL A 98 -9.50 -25.61 -9.38
CA VAL A 98 -10.66 -25.97 -10.21
C VAL A 98 -10.94 -24.97 -11.33
N GLY A 99 -10.78 -23.67 -11.08
CA GLY A 99 -11.05 -22.58 -12.02
C GLY A 99 -12.53 -22.25 -12.24
N ASP A 100 -13.43 -22.77 -11.39
CA ASP A 100 -14.86 -22.40 -11.40
C ASP A 100 -15.47 -22.61 -10.00
N GLY A 101 -16.59 -21.95 -9.70
CA GLY A 101 -17.25 -22.01 -8.39
C GLY A 101 -16.64 -21.10 -7.30
N THR A 102 -15.75 -20.17 -7.66
CA THR A 102 -15.07 -19.21 -6.76
C THR A 102 -16.04 -18.40 -5.89
N THR A 103 -17.18 -17.98 -6.47
CA THR A 103 -18.30 -17.32 -5.78
C THR A 103 -19.13 -18.32 -4.95
N GLY A 104 -19.38 -19.52 -5.48
CA GLY A 104 -20.23 -20.54 -4.85
C GLY A 104 -19.69 -21.05 -3.52
N VAL A 105 -18.39 -21.35 -3.47
CA VAL A 105 -17.72 -21.84 -2.24
C VAL A 105 -17.78 -20.83 -1.09
N VAL A 106 -17.71 -19.52 -1.39
CA VAL A 106 -17.79 -18.45 -0.39
C VAL A 106 -19.23 -18.24 0.09
N VAL A 107 -20.22 -18.31 -0.81
CA VAL A 107 -21.64 -18.23 -0.44
C VAL A 107 -22.03 -19.41 0.47
N LEU A 108 -21.62 -20.63 0.10
CA LEU A 108 -21.87 -21.84 0.89
C LEU A 108 -21.23 -21.76 2.29
N ALA A 109 -19.95 -21.36 2.37
CA ALA A 109 -19.26 -21.21 3.66
C ALA A 109 -19.95 -20.15 4.56
N GLY A 110 -20.50 -19.08 3.98
CA GLY A 110 -21.32 -18.10 4.67
C GLY A 110 -22.63 -18.68 5.22
N ALA A 111 -23.39 -19.40 4.37
CA ALA A 111 -24.64 -20.05 4.76
C ALA A 111 -24.44 -21.09 5.87
N MET A 112 -23.43 -21.95 5.74
CA MET A 112 -23.05 -22.93 6.76
C MET A 112 -22.66 -22.27 8.09
N LEU A 113 -21.99 -21.11 8.08
CA LEU A 113 -21.64 -20.37 9.29
C LEU A 113 -22.86 -19.69 9.93
N GLU A 114 -23.81 -19.18 9.13
CA GLU A 114 -25.10 -18.67 9.63
C GLU A 114 -25.92 -19.78 10.29
N LYS A 115 -26.06 -20.94 9.63
CA LYS A 115 -26.75 -22.12 10.19
C LYS A 115 -26.03 -22.70 11.41
N ALA A 116 -24.71 -22.63 11.46
CA ALA A 116 -23.96 -22.94 12.67
C ALA A 116 -24.30 -21.98 13.82
N GLN A 117 -24.44 -20.67 13.57
CA GLN A 117 -24.82 -19.70 14.60
C GLN A 117 -26.15 -20.05 15.26
N GLU A 118 -27.15 -20.43 14.46
CA GLU A 118 -28.44 -20.89 15.00
C GLU A 118 -28.30 -22.07 15.97
N LEU A 119 -27.34 -22.97 15.75
CA LEU A 119 -27.07 -24.10 16.65
C LEU A 119 -26.29 -23.69 17.91
N LEU A 120 -25.38 -22.72 17.79
CA LEU A 120 -24.65 -22.14 18.94
C LEU A 120 -25.62 -21.40 19.88
N ASP A 121 -26.56 -20.64 19.31
CA ASP A 121 -27.57 -19.91 20.08
C ASP A 121 -28.62 -20.86 20.71
N LYS A 122 -28.77 -22.09 20.17
CA LYS A 122 -29.49 -23.23 20.79
C LYS A 122 -28.64 -23.99 21.84
N GLY A 123 -27.41 -23.55 22.13
CA GLY A 123 -26.53 -24.10 23.16
C GLY A 123 -25.66 -25.30 22.73
N ILE A 124 -25.60 -25.61 21.43
CA ILE A 124 -24.77 -26.72 20.93
C ILE A 124 -23.30 -26.28 20.84
N HIS A 125 -22.38 -27.13 21.29
CA HIS A 125 -20.95 -26.80 21.34
C HIS A 125 -20.33 -26.70 19.92
N PRO A 126 -19.53 -25.66 19.60
CA PRO A 126 -19.01 -25.41 18.24
C PRO A 126 -18.32 -26.61 17.58
N VAL A 127 -17.49 -27.33 18.35
CA VAL A 127 -16.76 -28.51 17.86
C VAL A 127 -17.72 -29.62 17.41
N LYS A 128 -18.86 -29.82 18.08
CA LYS A 128 -19.87 -30.82 17.68
C LYS A 128 -20.59 -30.44 16.39
N VAL A 129 -20.83 -29.14 16.17
CA VAL A 129 -21.38 -28.64 14.90
C VAL A 129 -20.36 -28.88 13.78
N ALA A 130 -19.09 -28.55 14.02
CA ALA A 130 -18.02 -28.69 13.03
C ALA A 130 -17.72 -30.15 12.64
N ASP A 131 -17.71 -31.07 13.61
CA ASP A 131 -17.50 -32.50 13.31
C ASP A 131 -18.75 -33.15 12.70
N GLY A 132 -19.96 -32.68 13.06
CA GLY A 132 -21.21 -33.06 12.39
C GLY A 132 -21.30 -32.60 10.94
N PHE A 133 -20.85 -31.37 10.64
CA PHE A 133 -20.70 -30.88 9.27
C PHE A 133 -19.67 -31.70 8.47
N GLU A 134 -18.56 -32.15 9.07
CA GLU A 134 -17.59 -33.03 8.38
C GLU A 134 -18.21 -34.39 8.00
N GLN A 135 -19.13 -34.91 8.81
CA GLN A 135 -19.86 -36.15 8.47
C GLN A 135 -20.94 -35.90 7.40
N ALA A 136 -21.72 -34.83 7.52
CA ALA A 136 -22.75 -34.46 6.53
C ALA A 136 -22.15 -34.17 5.14
N CYS A 137 -20.99 -33.52 5.10
CA CYS A 137 -20.23 -33.28 3.86
C CYS A 137 -19.82 -34.58 3.16
N LYS A 138 -19.46 -35.64 3.90
CA LYS A 138 -19.13 -36.95 3.31
C LYS A 138 -20.35 -37.57 2.64
N VAL A 139 -21.48 -37.62 3.34
CA VAL A 139 -22.76 -38.12 2.77
C VAL A 139 -23.16 -37.34 1.51
N ALA A 140 -22.97 -36.02 1.48
CA ALA A 140 -23.22 -35.20 0.30
C ALA A 140 -22.23 -35.49 -0.85
N VAL A 141 -20.93 -35.62 -0.55
CA VAL A 141 -19.87 -35.93 -1.55
C VAL A 141 -20.02 -37.33 -2.14
N ASP A 142 -20.45 -38.30 -1.34
CA ASP A 142 -20.76 -39.67 -1.78
C ASP A 142 -22.00 -39.66 -2.69
N HIS A 143 -23.09 -39.00 -2.27
CA HIS A 143 -24.31 -38.83 -3.07
C HIS A 143 -24.07 -38.09 -4.39
N LEU A 144 -23.16 -37.10 -4.43
CA LEU A 144 -22.71 -36.49 -5.69
C LEU A 144 -22.12 -37.49 -6.67
N THR A 145 -21.43 -38.55 -6.19
CA THR A 145 -20.92 -39.60 -7.09
C THR A 145 -22.03 -40.50 -7.63
N ASP A 146 -23.05 -40.80 -6.82
CA ASP A 146 -24.19 -41.65 -7.22
C ASP A 146 -25.10 -40.97 -8.24
N ILE A 147 -25.29 -39.64 -8.16
CA ILE A 147 -26.05 -38.87 -9.16
C ILE A 147 -25.21 -38.45 -10.39
N SER A 148 -23.90 -38.72 -10.39
CA SER A 148 -23.01 -38.27 -11.48
C SER A 148 -23.26 -39.02 -12.78
N THR A 149 -23.25 -38.29 -13.89
CA THR A 149 -23.33 -38.87 -15.24
C THR A 149 -21.94 -38.85 -15.87
N THR A 150 -21.56 -39.94 -16.56
CA THR A 150 -20.29 -40.01 -17.29
C THR A 150 -20.49 -39.50 -18.73
N ILE A 151 -19.60 -38.62 -19.20
CA ILE A 151 -19.54 -38.19 -20.59
C ILE A 151 -18.42 -38.96 -21.29
N ASP A 152 -18.74 -39.55 -22.44
CA ASP A 152 -17.74 -40.01 -23.40
C ASP A 152 -17.45 -38.90 -24.41
N PHE A 153 -16.17 -38.58 -24.62
CA PHE A 153 -15.70 -37.62 -25.62
C PHE A 153 -14.62 -38.26 -26.49
N SER A 154 -14.43 -37.74 -27.70
CA SER A 154 -13.37 -38.18 -28.62
C SER A 154 -12.78 -36.98 -29.38
N GLU A 155 -11.66 -37.18 -30.08
CA GLU A 155 -11.09 -36.15 -30.95
C GLU A 155 -12.04 -35.73 -32.09
N GLU A 156 -12.94 -36.63 -32.50
CA GLU A 156 -14.00 -36.36 -33.48
C GLU A 156 -15.25 -35.71 -32.87
N ASN A 157 -15.61 -36.07 -31.63
CA ASN A 157 -16.77 -35.53 -30.92
C ASN A 157 -16.36 -34.71 -29.70
N ILE A 158 -16.02 -33.45 -29.95
CA ILE A 158 -15.72 -32.44 -28.92
C ILE A 158 -16.97 -31.79 -28.30
N GLU A 159 -18.16 -32.04 -28.86
CA GLU A 159 -19.38 -31.30 -28.53
C GLU A 159 -19.75 -31.33 -27.04
N PRO A 160 -19.66 -32.48 -26.32
CA PRO A 160 -19.99 -32.51 -24.90
C PRO A 160 -19.07 -31.63 -24.04
N LEU A 161 -17.78 -31.50 -24.40
CA LEU A 161 -16.84 -30.61 -23.72
C LEU A 161 -17.21 -29.14 -23.95
N VAL A 162 -17.69 -28.81 -25.15
CA VAL A 162 -18.14 -27.47 -25.52
C VAL A 162 -19.44 -27.10 -24.79
N GLU A 163 -20.35 -28.04 -24.54
CA GLU A 163 -21.56 -27.81 -23.71
C GLU A 163 -21.25 -27.44 -22.26
N VAL A 164 -20.29 -28.11 -21.61
CA VAL A 164 -19.88 -27.74 -20.24
C VAL A 164 -19.17 -26.38 -20.23
N ALA A 165 -18.25 -26.14 -21.17
CA ALA A 165 -17.59 -24.83 -21.31
C ALA A 165 -18.57 -23.68 -21.63
N LEU A 166 -19.66 -23.96 -22.37
CA LEU A 166 -20.76 -23.03 -22.60
C LEU A 166 -21.51 -22.67 -21.30
N THR A 167 -21.63 -23.60 -20.34
CA THR A 167 -22.24 -23.33 -19.04
C THR A 167 -21.39 -22.31 -18.25
N THR A 168 -20.10 -22.59 -18.04
CA THR A 168 -19.15 -21.70 -17.33
C THR A 168 -19.00 -20.31 -17.96
N LEU A 169 -19.18 -20.19 -19.29
CA LEU A 169 -19.13 -18.90 -20.00
C LEU A 169 -20.47 -18.13 -20.02
N SER A 170 -21.57 -18.73 -19.54
CA SER A 170 -22.91 -18.10 -19.61
C SER A 170 -23.15 -17.01 -18.55
N SER A 171 -22.38 -16.98 -17.47
CA SER A 171 -22.50 -16.02 -16.35
C SER A 171 -21.58 -14.81 -16.43
N LYS A 172 -20.92 -14.60 -17.58
CA LYS A 172 -19.80 -13.66 -17.75
C LYS A 172 -20.04 -12.73 -18.94
N ILE A 173 -19.34 -11.60 -19.01
CA ILE A 173 -19.49 -10.58 -20.08
C ILE A 173 -19.36 -11.17 -21.50
N VAL A 174 -18.64 -12.29 -21.62
CA VAL A 174 -18.41 -13.06 -22.85
C VAL A 174 -19.66 -13.77 -23.42
N ASN A 175 -20.76 -13.87 -22.67
CA ASN A 175 -21.99 -14.63 -23.01
C ASN A 175 -22.52 -14.41 -24.45
N LYS A 176 -22.33 -13.23 -25.06
CA LYS A 176 -22.70 -12.97 -26.47
C LYS A 176 -21.98 -13.85 -27.50
N PHE A 177 -20.74 -14.25 -27.23
CA PHE A 177 -19.88 -15.02 -28.15
C PHE A 177 -19.35 -16.31 -27.51
N LYS A 178 -20.02 -16.79 -26.45
CA LYS A 178 -19.59 -17.95 -25.65
C LYS A 178 -19.32 -19.21 -26.46
N ARG A 179 -20.00 -19.44 -27.60
CA ARG A 179 -19.75 -20.62 -28.44
C ARG A 179 -18.36 -20.62 -29.09
N GLN A 180 -17.96 -19.50 -29.71
CA GLN A 180 -16.61 -19.35 -30.27
C GLN A 180 -15.54 -19.52 -29.19
N MET A 181 -15.79 -18.99 -27.99
CA MET A 181 -14.85 -19.03 -26.87
C MET A 181 -14.76 -20.42 -26.23
N ALA A 182 -15.89 -21.12 -26.05
CA ALA A 182 -15.93 -22.50 -25.59
C ALA A 182 -15.18 -23.43 -26.57
N GLU A 183 -15.40 -23.27 -27.88
CA GLU A 183 -14.64 -24.02 -28.88
C GLU A 183 -13.15 -23.69 -28.88
N ILE A 184 -12.75 -22.44 -28.66
CA ILE A 184 -11.34 -22.04 -28.53
C ILE A 184 -10.70 -22.65 -27.27
N ALA A 185 -11.40 -22.66 -26.13
CA ALA A 185 -10.94 -23.28 -24.89
C ALA A 185 -10.78 -24.80 -25.03
N VAL A 186 -11.78 -25.48 -25.61
CA VAL A 186 -11.73 -26.93 -25.81
C VAL A 186 -10.63 -27.31 -26.80
N LYS A 187 -10.51 -26.60 -27.93
CA LYS A 187 -9.46 -26.86 -28.93
C LYS A 187 -8.05 -26.52 -28.41
N SER A 188 -7.89 -25.51 -27.55
CA SER A 188 -6.58 -25.19 -26.95
C SER A 188 -6.14 -26.27 -25.96
N VAL A 189 -7.05 -26.74 -25.10
CA VAL A 189 -6.78 -27.81 -24.14
C VAL A 189 -6.49 -29.14 -24.83
N LEU A 190 -7.31 -29.56 -25.81
CA LEU A 190 -7.08 -30.80 -26.56
C LEU A 190 -5.77 -30.79 -27.36
N SER A 191 -5.29 -29.63 -27.81
CA SER A 191 -3.99 -29.50 -28.49
C SER A 191 -2.77 -29.71 -27.55
N VAL A 192 -2.99 -29.74 -26.23
CA VAL A 192 -1.97 -29.79 -25.18
C VAL A 192 -2.09 -31.02 -24.27
N ALA A 193 -3.29 -31.60 -24.19
CA ALA A 193 -3.61 -32.74 -23.34
C ALA A 193 -2.84 -34.02 -23.71
N ASP A 194 -2.27 -34.67 -22.70
CA ASP A 194 -1.67 -36.01 -22.83
C ASP A 194 -2.77 -37.05 -22.51
N ILE A 195 -3.56 -37.40 -23.53
CA ILE A 195 -4.74 -38.27 -23.42
C ILE A 195 -4.47 -39.58 -22.64
N PRO A 196 -3.43 -40.39 -22.93
CA PRO A 196 -3.18 -41.62 -22.16
C PRO A 196 -2.75 -41.37 -20.71
N ARG A 197 -2.27 -40.17 -20.37
CA ARG A 197 -1.94 -39.74 -19.00
C ARG A 197 -3.10 -39.03 -18.30
N ARG A 198 -4.13 -38.59 -19.04
CA ARG A 198 -5.23 -37.73 -18.58
C ARG A 198 -4.76 -36.44 -17.89
N ASP A 199 -3.72 -35.81 -18.43
CA ASP A 199 -3.05 -34.66 -17.83
C ASP A 199 -2.91 -33.48 -18.82
N VAL A 200 -2.97 -32.26 -18.31
CA VAL A 200 -2.91 -31.01 -19.11
C VAL A 200 -1.99 -30.03 -18.42
N ARG A 201 -0.92 -29.62 -19.12
CA ARG A 201 0.07 -28.65 -18.60
C ARG A 201 -0.27 -27.24 -19.07
N PHE A 202 -0.79 -26.41 -18.16
CA PHE A 202 -1.17 -25.03 -18.47
C PHE A 202 0.00 -24.17 -18.97
N ASP A 203 1.24 -24.46 -18.60
CA ASP A 203 2.46 -23.76 -19.05
C ASP A 203 2.59 -23.69 -20.58
N LEU A 204 1.91 -24.60 -21.30
CA LEU A 204 1.91 -24.70 -22.75
C LEU A 204 0.74 -23.94 -23.43
N ILE A 205 -0.17 -23.35 -22.65
CA ILE A 205 -1.33 -22.56 -23.11
C ILE A 205 -1.11 -21.09 -22.73
N LYS A 206 -0.59 -20.29 -23.67
CA LYS A 206 -0.39 -18.84 -23.45
C LYS A 206 -1.68 -18.06 -23.73
N LEU A 207 -2.15 -17.27 -22.77
CA LEU A 207 -3.22 -16.28 -22.99
C LEU A 207 -2.61 -14.89 -23.24
N THR A 208 -2.52 -14.51 -24.51
CA THR A 208 -1.99 -13.20 -24.94
C THR A 208 -3.14 -12.23 -25.19
N THR A 209 -3.09 -11.08 -24.54
CA THR A 209 -4.14 -10.04 -24.56
C THR A 209 -3.69 -8.80 -25.31
N LYS A 210 -4.52 -8.29 -26.24
CA LYS A 210 -4.35 -6.96 -26.84
C LYS A 210 -5.65 -6.17 -26.83
N THR A 211 -5.53 -4.87 -26.62
CA THR A 211 -6.62 -3.90 -26.75
C THR A 211 -6.86 -3.54 -28.22
N GLY A 212 -8.09 -3.10 -28.51
CA GLY A 212 -8.53 -2.82 -29.88
C GLY A 212 -9.16 -4.03 -30.57
N GLY A 213 -9.76 -3.79 -31.74
CA GLY A 213 -10.56 -4.81 -32.45
C GLY A 213 -11.87 -5.15 -31.72
N ARG A 214 -12.44 -6.30 -32.07
CA ARG A 214 -13.68 -6.84 -31.48
C ARG A 214 -13.42 -8.14 -30.72
N LEU A 215 -14.31 -8.49 -29.79
CA LEU A 215 -14.27 -9.79 -29.11
C LEU A 215 -14.36 -10.98 -30.09
N GLU A 216 -15.12 -10.79 -31.17
CA GLU A 216 -15.22 -11.65 -32.36
C GLU A 216 -13.86 -12.01 -32.99
N ASP A 217 -12.86 -11.12 -32.88
CA ASP A 217 -11.53 -11.31 -33.49
C ASP A 217 -10.63 -12.28 -32.71
N THR A 218 -11.08 -12.80 -31.57
CA THR A 218 -10.30 -13.68 -30.69
C THR A 218 -10.03 -15.02 -31.38
N LYS A 219 -8.76 -15.42 -31.41
CA LYS A 219 -8.27 -16.56 -32.22
C LYS A 219 -7.35 -17.48 -31.42
N LEU A 220 -7.51 -18.78 -31.65
CA LEU A 220 -6.51 -19.80 -31.31
C LEU A 220 -5.41 -19.80 -32.37
N ILE A 221 -4.15 -19.75 -31.94
CA ILE A 221 -2.95 -19.79 -32.79
C ILE A 221 -2.11 -21.01 -32.37
N GLN A 222 -1.83 -21.90 -33.32
CA GLN A 222 -1.01 -23.10 -33.12
C GLN A 222 0.48 -22.75 -33.16
N GLY A 223 0.97 -22.30 -32.00
CA GLY A 223 2.32 -21.80 -31.79
C GLY A 223 2.33 -20.65 -30.79
N LEU A 224 3.26 -19.70 -30.96
CA LEU A 224 3.51 -18.63 -30.00
C LEU A 224 3.20 -17.24 -30.57
N VAL A 225 2.54 -16.39 -29.78
CA VAL A 225 2.44 -14.94 -30.05
C VAL A 225 3.33 -14.14 -29.09
N LEU A 226 4.07 -13.18 -29.64
CA LEU A 226 4.92 -12.24 -28.89
C LEU A 226 4.45 -10.81 -29.13
N ASP A 227 4.52 -9.98 -28.09
CA ASP A 227 4.23 -8.54 -28.17
C ASP A 227 5.48 -7.75 -28.62
N LYS A 228 5.92 -8.04 -29.85
CA LYS A 228 7.11 -7.49 -30.52
C LYS A 228 6.88 -7.51 -32.03
N GLY A 229 7.34 -6.48 -32.74
CA GLY A 229 7.57 -6.53 -34.19
C GLY A 229 9.00 -6.96 -34.53
N PHE A 230 9.33 -7.00 -35.83
CA PHE A 230 10.72 -7.15 -36.27
C PHE A 230 11.58 -5.92 -35.91
N SER A 231 12.89 -6.13 -35.72
CA SER A 231 13.80 -5.09 -35.22
C SER A 231 14.07 -3.94 -36.19
N HIS A 232 13.92 -4.16 -37.50
CA HIS A 232 14.17 -3.15 -38.54
C HIS A 232 12.96 -3.01 -39.48
N PRO A 233 12.44 -1.79 -39.75
CA PRO A 233 11.16 -1.59 -40.43
C PRO A 233 11.16 -1.98 -41.92
N GLN A 234 12.31 -2.26 -42.52
CA GLN A 234 12.42 -2.78 -43.88
C GLN A 234 12.48 -4.32 -43.95
N MET A 235 12.51 -5.03 -42.81
CA MET A 235 12.44 -6.49 -42.81
C MET A 235 11.08 -6.97 -43.37
N PRO A 236 11.06 -8.00 -44.23
CA PRO A 236 9.81 -8.62 -44.69
C PRO A 236 8.91 -9.06 -43.53
N LYS A 237 7.64 -8.61 -43.53
CA LYS A 237 6.67 -8.93 -42.47
C LYS A 237 6.24 -10.40 -42.43
N ILE A 238 6.63 -11.23 -43.40
CA ILE A 238 6.32 -12.65 -43.46
C ILE A 238 7.57 -13.42 -43.87
N LEU A 239 8.02 -14.31 -43.00
CA LEU A 239 9.12 -15.25 -43.22
C LEU A 239 8.55 -16.68 -43.28
N LYS A 240 8.85 -17.40 -44.35
CA LYS A 240 8.53 -18.83 -44.51
C LYS A 240 9.76 -19.68 -44.21
N ASP A 241 9.54 -20.91 -43.75
CA ASP A 241 10.59 -21.88 -43.40
C ASP A 241 11.65 -21.27 -42.47
N ALA A 242 11.16 -20.69 -41.37
CA ALA A 242 11.98 -19.98 -40.40
C ALA A 242 12.86 -20.95 -39.61
N ARG A 243 14.17 -20.91 -39.87
CA ARG A 243 15.21 -21.50 -39.03
C ARG A 243 15.59 -20.49 -37.95
N ILE A 244 15.36 -20.87 -36.69
CA ILE A 244 15.30 -19.96 -35.55
C ILE A 244 16.48 -20.18 -34.62
N CYS A 245 17.29 -19.15 -34.34
CA CYS A 245 18.22 -19.16 -33.22
C CYS A 245 17.66 -18.37 -32.03
N LEU A 246 17.91 -18.89 -30.81
CA LEU A 246 17.52 -18.27 -29.55
C LEU A 246 18.80 -17.86 -28.80
N LEU A 247 19.00 -16.55 -28.61
CA LEU A 247 20.23 -15.96 -28.08
C LEU A 247 19.96 -15.24 -26.75
N THR A 248 20.69 -15.60 -25.71
CA THR A 248 20.67 -14.88 -24.41
C THR A 248 21.93 -14.03 -24.17
N CYS A 249 22.90 -14.10 -25.06
CA CYS A 249 23.96 -13.10 -25.17
C CYS A 249 23.42 -11.77 -25.75
N ALA A 250 23.88 -10.65 -25.21
CA ALA A 250 23.70 -9.35 -25.85
C ALA A 250 24.53 -9.26 -27.13
N PHE A 251 24.02 -8.56 -28.15
CA PHE A 251 24.69 -8.36 -29.43
C PHE A 251 25.47 -7.03 -29.41
N GLU A 252 26.38 -6.91 -28.44
CA GLU A 252 27.18 -5.72 -28.15
C GLU A 252 28.68 -6.06 -28.13
N PRO A 253 29.60 -5.09 -28.34
CA PRO A 253 31.02 -5.27 -28.06
C PRO A 253 31.26 -5.74 -26.62
N PRO A 254 32.27 -6.59 -26.35
CA PRO A 254 32.39 -7.33 -25.10
C PRO A 254 32.85 -6.45 -23.93
N LYS A 255 31.89 -5.76 -23.30
CA LYS A 255 32.11 -4.95 -22.09
C LYS A 255 32.50 -5.87 -20.91
N PRO A 256 33.67 -5.69 -20.29
CA PRO A 256 34.06 -6.49 -19.13
C PRO A 256 33.14 -6.20 -17.94
N LYS A 257 32.84 -7.22 -17.12
CA LYS A 257 31.96 -7.07 -15.95
C LYS A 257 32.61 -6.30 -14.79
N THR A 258 33.94 -6.21 -14.78
CA THR A 258 34.74 -5.35 -13.93
C THR A 258 34.75 -3.92 -14.47
N LYS A 259 34.87 -2.91 -13.60
CA LYS A 259 35.09 -1.53 -14.05
C LYS A 259 36.43 -1.42 -14.76
N HIS A 260 36.40 -1.16 -16.06
CA HIS A 260 37.57 -0.80 -16.86
C HIS A 260 37.27 0.50 -17.60
N GLU A 261 38.25 1.39 -17.62
CA GLU A 261 38.21 2.66 -18.33
C GLU A 261 39.15 2.55 -19.53
N VAL A 262 38.68 2.95 -20.71
CA VAL A 262 39.44 2.87 -21.97
C VAL A 262 40.04 4.24 -22.27
N GLU A 263 41.33 4.41 -21.96
CA GLU A 263 42.07 5.65 -22.26
C GLU A 263 42.40 5.76 -23.75
N ILE A 264 41.58 6.49 -24.51
CA ILE A 264 41.86 6.85 -25.91
C ILE A 264 42.84 8.03 -25.94
N LYS A 265 44.05 7.85 -26.47
CA LYS A 265 45.15 8.83 -26.37
C LYS A 265 45.45 9.57 -27.67
N SER A 266 45.09 8.99 -28.81
CA SER A 266 45.21 9.61 -30.12
C SER A 266 43.97 9.37 -30.99
N GLY A 267 43.75 10.23 -31.97
CA GLY A 267 42.67 10.09 -32.94
C GLY A 267 42.80 8.89 -33.88
N LYS A 268 43.96 8.21 -33.91
CA LYS A 268 44.11 6.92 -34.60
C LYS A 268 43.49 5.80 -33.77
N ASP A 269 43.80 5.76 -32.48
CA ASP A 269 43.30 4.77 -31.53
C ASP A 269 41.76 4.72 -31.53
N LEU A 270 41.10 5.87 -31.72
CA LEU A 270 39.65 6.00 -31.89
C LEU A 270 39.13 5.33 -33.17
N MET A 271 39.85 5.48 -34.30
CA MET A 271 39.52 4.84 -35.57
C MET A 271 39.79 3.34 -35.53
N ASP A 272 40.93 2.93 -34.96
CA ASP A 272 41.30 1.53 -34.77
C ASP A 272 40.29 0.79 -33.87
N LEU A 273 39.74 1.47 -32.85
CA LEU A 273 38.66 0.97 -32.00
C LEU A 273 37.35 0.84 -32.78
N TYR A 274 36.96 1.86 -33.56
CA TYR A 274 35.76 1.80 -34.40
C TYR A 274 35.84 0.67 -35.44
N GLU A 275 36.98 0.49 -36.11
CA GLU A 275 37.18 -0.62 -37.05
C GLU A 275 37.08 -1.99 -36.36
N GLN A 276 37.55 -2.12 -35.12
CA GLN A 276 37.42 -3.33 -34.30
C GLN A 276 35.96 -3.60 -33.90
N GLU A 277 35.19 -2.59 -33.49
CA GLU A 277 33.75 -2.72 -33.20
C GLU A 277 32.99 -3.17 -34.46
N GLN A 278 33.23 -2.52 -35.61
CA GLN A 278 32.67 -2.92 -36.90
C GLN A 278 33.07 -4.35 -37.28
N ALA A 279 34.32 -4.76 -37.04
CA ALA A 279 34.77 -6.14 -37.29
C ALA A 279 34.05 -7.14 -36.37
N TYR A 280 33.86 -6.79 -35.10
CA TYR A 280 33.19 -7.64 -34.10
C TYR A 280 31.71 -7.87 -34.46
N PHE A 281 30.95 -6.82 -34.81
CA PHE A 281 29.58 -6.97 -35.31
C PHE A 281 29.49 -7.83 -36.57
N ARG A 282 30.37 -7.58 -37.56
CA ARG A 282 30.44 -8.38 -38.80
C ARG A 282 30.74 -9.86 -38.51
N ASN A 283 31.61 -10.16 -37.53
CA ASN A 283 31.90 -11.53 -37.11
C ASN A 283 30.68 -12.21 -36.44
N MET A 284 29.96 -11.53 -35.54
CA MET A 284 28.76 -12.09 -34.90
C MET A 284 27.63 -12.37 -35.91
N VAL A 285 27.36 -11.44 -36.84
CA VAL A 285 26.38 -11.65 -37.91
C VAL A 285 26.80 -12.80 -38.83
N LYS A 286 28.10 -12.91 -39.13
CA LYS A 286 28.64 -14.01 -39.93
C LYS A 286 28.44 -15.37 -39.24
N LEU A 287 28.71 -15.50 -37.94
CA LEU A 287 28.48 -16.76 -37.20
C LEU A 287 27.03 -17.25 -37.32
N ILE A 288 26.04 -16.35 -37.21
CA ILE A 288 24.62 -16.70 -37.41
C ILE A 288 24.38 -17.16 -38.85
N LYS A 289 24.90 -16.42 -39.84
CA LYS A 289 24.76 -16.74 -41.26
C LYS A 289 25.39 -18.09 -41.63
N ASP A 290 26.57 -18.39 -41.10
CA ASP A 290 27.31 -19.62 -41.34
C ASP A 290 26.57 -20.84 -40.74
N THR A 291 25.74 -20.67 -39.70
CA THR A 291 24.82 -21.74 -39.23
C THR A 291 23.55 -21.91 -40.06
N GLY A 292 23.27 -20.99 -40.99
CA GLY A 292 22.08 -21.03 -41.84
C GLY A 292 20.77 -20.75 -41.11
N ALA A 293 20.79 -19.86 -40.10
CA ALA A 293 19.60 -19.36 -39.42
C ALA A 293 18.99 -18.14 -40.15
N ASN A 294 17.67 -18.07 -40.24
CA ASN A 294 16.93 -17.01 -40.94
C ASN A 294 16.30 -15.98 -39.98
N LEU A 295 16.10 -16.36 -38.72
CA LEU A 295 15.48 -15.54 -37.67
C LEU A 295 16.23 -15.68 -36.34
N ALA A 296 16.57 -14.55 -35.72
CA ALA A 296 17.20 -14.47 -34.42
C ALA A 296 16.28 -13.82 -33.37
N PHE A 297 16.03 -14.53 -32.27
CA PHE A 297 15.42 -13.94 -31.06
C PHE A 297 16.52 -13.65 -30.04
N CYS A 298 16.65 -12.38 -29.67
CA CYS A 298 17.57 -11.91 -28.64
C CYS A 298 16.80 -11.55 -27.36
N GLN A 299 17.19 -12.13 -26.23
CA GLN A 299 16.65 -11.75 -24.92
C GLN A 299 16.90 -10.27 -24.61
N TRP A 300 18.07 -9.76 -25.00
CA TRP A 300 18.49 -8.38 -24.80
C TRP A 300 18.24 -7.50 -26.03
N GLY A 301 18.50 -6.20 -25.88
CA GLY A 301 18.64 -5.28 -26.99
C GLY A 301 19.89 -5.54 -27.83
N PHE A 302 20.02 -4.77 -28.90
CA PHE A 302 21.21 -4.68 -29.73
C PHE A 302 21.21 -3.37 -30.53
N ASP A 303 22.40 -2.92 -30.90
CA ASP A 303 22.63 -1.63 -31.55
C ASP A 303 22.11 -1.60 -33.00
N ASP A 304 21.73 -0.41 -33.47
CA ASP A 304 21.13 -0.26 -34.81
C ASP A 304 22.11 -0.54 -35.97
N GLU A 305 23.41 -0.53 -35.72
CA GLU A 305 24.43 -1.02 -36.67
C GLU A 305 24.34 -2.54 -36.84
N ALA A 306 24.26 -3.31 -35.74
CA ALA A 306 24.03 -4.75 -35.78
C ALA A 306 22.68 -5.09 -36.43
N ASN A 307 21.63 -4.32 -36.12
CA ASN A 307 20.31 -4.41 -36.73
C ASN A 307 20.37 -4.24 -38.26
N SER A 308 21.12 -3.24 -38.72
CA SER A 308 21.35 -2.96 -40.15
C SER A 308 22.15 -4.08 -40.84
N LEU A 309 23.19 -4.61 -40.19
CA LEU A 309 23.99 -5.72 -40.71
C LEU A 309 23.20 -7.04 -40.79
N LEU A 310 22.32 -7.32 -39.82
CA LEU A 310 21.41 -8.48 -39.86
C LEU A 310 20.47 -8.39 -41.06
N TYR A 311 19.80 -7.23 -41.24
CA TYR A 311 18.93 -6.96 -42.39
C TYR A 311 19.67 -7.10 -43.73
N GLN A 312 20.86 -6.50 -43.88
CA GLN A 312 21.69 -6.64 -45.09
C GLN A 312 22.08 -8.10 -45.42
N ASN A 313 22.12 -8.98 -44.40
CA ASN A 313 22.41 -10.40 -44.58
C ASN A 313 21.16 -11.27 -44.75
N GLY A 314 19.96 -10.67 -44.78
CA GLY A 314 18.67 -11.38 -44.91
C GLY A 314 18.16 -12.03 -43.61
N ILE A 315 18.84 -11.78 -42.49
CA ILE A 315 18.53 -12.37 -41.19
C ILE A 315 17.51 -11.45 -40.49
N HIS A 316 16.34 -11.99 -40.21
CA HIS A 316 15.31 -11.28 -39.44
C HIS A 316 15.71 -11.32 -37.97
N ALA A 317 15.40 -10.29 -37.20
CA ALA A 317 15.74 -10.26 -35.78
C ALA A 317 14.64 -9.63 -34.91
N VAL A 318 14.61 -10.04 -33.65
CA VAL A 318 13.65 -9.60 -32.63
C VAL A 318 14.44 -9.35 -31.34
N ARG A 319 14.22 -8.19 -30.73
CA ARG A 319 14.93 -7.69 -29.54
C ARG A 319 14.03 -7.66 -28.32
N TRP A 320 14.63 -7.74 -27.12
CA TRP A 320 13.94 -7.64 -25.83
C TRP A 320 12.85 -8.71 -25.61
N VAL A 321 13.15 -9.98 -25.93
CA VAL A 321 12.25 -11.12 -25.69
C VAL A 321 12.31 -11.54 -24.22
N GLY A 322 11.15 -11.76 -23.59
CA GLY A 322 11.10 -12.17 -22.17
C GLY A 322 11.72 -13.55 -21.91
N GLY A 323 12.28 -13.79 -20.72
CA GLY A 323 12.90 -15.09 -20.38
C GLY A 323 11.94 -16.28 -20.55
N LEU A 324 10.74 -16.17 -19.97
CA LEU A 324 9.64 -17.15 -20.13
C LEU A 324 9.20 -17.31 -21.60
N GLU A 325 9.32 -16.25 -22.41
CA GLU A 325 8.99 -16.31 -23.83
C GLU A 325 10.09 -17.02 -24.64
N MET A 326 11.37 -16.87 -24.27
CA MET A 326 12.48 -17.63 -24.83
C MET A 326 12.37 -19.13 -24.50
N GLU A 327 11.91 -19.47 -23.30
CA GLU A 327 11.63 -20.87 -22.91
C GLU A 327 10.44 -21.45 -23.69
N ALA A 328 9.34 -20.71 -23.83
CA ALA A 328 8.20 -21.11 -24.67
C ALA A 328 8.60 -21.26 -26.15
N LEU A 329 9.41 -20.35 -26.70
CA LEU A 329 9.98 -20.47 -28.05
C LEU A 329 10.83 -21.73 -28.19
N ALA A 330 11.67 -22.05 -27.19
CA ALA A 330 12.53 -23.25 -27.22
C ALA A 330 11.69 -24.53 -27.26
N ILE A 331 10.67 -24.63 -26.40
CA ILE A 331 9.78 -25.80 -26.33
C ILE A 331 8.97 -25.97 -27.63
N ALA A 332 8.41 -24.88 -28.18
CA ALA A 332 7.61 -24.94 -29.41
C ALA A 332 8.47 -25.27 -30.65
N THR A 333 9.51 -24.47 -30.91
CA THR A 333 10.31 -24.57 -32.14
C THR A 333 11.32 -25.74 -32.13
N GLY A 334 11.59 -26.30 -30.94
CA GLY A 334 12.65 -27.29 -30.72
C GLY A 334 14.06 -26.68 -30.65
N ALA A 335 14.19 -25.35 -30.63
CA ALA A 335 15.48 -24.68 -30.49
C ALA A 335 16.11 -24.94 -29.11
N ARG A 336 17.44 -24.87 -29.04
CA ARG A 336 18.16 -24.76 -27.77
C ARG A 336 18.56 -23.31 -27.55
N ILE A 337 18.39 -22.83 -26.32
CA ILE A 337 18.80 -21.49 -25.92
C ILE A 337 20.34 -21.43 -25.89
N VAL A 338 20.93 -20.45 -26.60
CA VAL A 338 22.39 -20.32 -26.79
C VAL A 338 22.92 -19.13 -25.99
N PRO A 339 23.90 -19.34 -25.07
CA PRO A 339 24.43 -18.28 -24.21
C PRO A 339 25.61 -17.51 -24.82
N ARG A 340 26.22 -17.99 -25.91
CA ARG A 340 27.38 -17.40 -26.59
C ARG A 340 27.35 -17.70 -28.09
N PHE A 341 27.68 -16.71 -28.93
CA PHE A 341 27.72 -16.86 -30.39
C PHE A 341 28.67 -17.98 -30.86
N GLU A 342 29.79 -18.19 -30.17
CA GLU A 342 30.78 -19.25 -30.44
C GLU A 342 30.19 -20.68 -30.30
N GLU A 343 29.13 -20.83 -29.52
CA GLU A 343 28.44 -22.11 -29.31
C GLU A 343 27.28 -22.33 -30.29
N LEU A 344 26.98 -21.37 -31.16
CA LEU A 344 25.90 -21.46 -32.13
C LEU A 344 26.22 -22.54 -33.18
N SER A 345 25.25 -23.41 -33.44
CA SER A 345 25.41 -24.60 -34.26
C SER A 345 24.07 -24.99 -34.88
N ALA A 346 24.08 -25.56 -36.09
CA ALA A 346 22.86 -25.88 -36.83
C ALA A 346 21.90 -26.80 -36.04
N ASP A 347 22.44 -27.73 -35.26
CA ASP A 347 21.69 -28.67 -34.41
C ASP A 347 20.92 -27.99 -33.26
N LYS A 348 21.24 -26.74 -32.93
CA LYS A 348 20.56 -25.94 -31.89
C LYS A 348 19.41 -25.09 -32.46
N LEU A 349 19.25 -25.04 -33.78
CA LEU A 349 18.24 -24.21 -34.44
C LEU A 349 16.84 -24.84 -34.37
N GLY A 350 15.87 -24.03 -33.95
CA GLY A 350 14.45 -24.36 -34.03
C GLY A 350 13.90 -24.20 -35.44
N TYR A 351 12.67 -24.66 -35.64
CA TYR A 351 11.95 -24.55 -36.91
C TYR A 351 10.48 -24.17 -36.69
N ALA A 352 10.01 -23.22 -37.49
CA ALA A 352 8.60 -22.88 -37.68
C ALA A 352 8.31 -22.68 -39.17
N SER A 353 7.16 -23.13 -39.66
CA SER A 353 6.81 -23.03 -41.08
C SER A 353 6.52 -21.59 -41.52
N CYS A 354 5.96 -20.77 -40.62
CA CYS A 354 5.61 -19.38 -40.88
C CYS A 354 5.89 -18.52 -39.64
N VAL A 355 6.54 -17.38 -39.84
CA VAL A 355 6.63 -16.31 -38.86
C VAL A 355 6.13 -15.02 -39.51
N ARG A 356 5.10 -14.42 -38.94
CA ARG A 356 4.44 -13.22 -39.52
C ARG A 356 4.21 -12.14 -38.48
N GLU A 357 4.51 -10.90 -38.86
CA GLU A 357 4.16 -9.69 -38.11
C GLU A 357 2.77 -9.21 -38.55
N GLU A 358 1.78 -9.29 -37.66
CA GLU A 358 0.46 -8.68 -37.85
C GLU A 358 0.40 -7.40 -37.02
N GLN A 359 0.15 -6.26 -37.66
CA GLN A 359 -0.16 -5.02 -36.93
C GLN A 359 -1.63 -5.05 -36.50
N VAL A 360 -1.88 -4.83 -35.20
CA VAL A 360 -3.18 -5.10 -34.58
C VAL A 360 -3.69 -3.86 -33.85
N GLY A 361 -4.79 -3.30 -34.36
CA GLY A 361 -5.46 -2.12 -33.81
C GLY A 361 -5.22 -0.86 -34.63
N THR A 362 -5.48 0.30 -34.00
CA THR A 362 -5.16 1.64 -34.52
C THR A 362 -3.91 2.24 -33.88
N THR A 363 -3.47 1.70 -32.74
CA THR A 363 -2.08 1.80 -32.26
C THR A 363 -1.14 1.05 -33.21
N ASN A 364 0.10 1.50 -33.34
CA ASN A 364 1.12 0.87 -34.21
C ASN A 364 1.72 -0.43 -33.62
N ASP A 365 0.94 -1.13 -32.80
CA ASP A 365 1.35 -2.35 -32.11
C ASP A 365 1.51 -3.50 -33.11
N SER A 366 2.66 -4.16 -33.04
CA SER A 366 3.02 -5.29 -33.91
C SER A 366 3.10 -6.56 -33.07
N LEU A 367 2.31 -7.56 -33.46
CA LEU A 367 2.36 -8.91 -32.90
C LEU A 367 3.13 -9.82 -33.85
N LEU A 368 4.15 -10.52 -33.32
CA LEU A 368 4.79 -11.60 -34.04
C LEU A 368 4.07 -12.91 -33.73
N MET A 369 3.59 -13.58 -34.77
CA MET A 369 2.97 -14.89 -34.70
C MET A 369 3.93 -15.93 -35.28
N VAL A 370 4.32 -16.91 -34.47
CA VAL A 370 5.20 -18.02 -34.84
C VAL A 370 4.33 -19.27 -34.97
N GLU A 371 4.06 -19.71 -36.19
CA GLU A 371 3.06 -20.71 -36.54
C GLU A 371 3.71 -21.98 -37.14
N GLY A 372 3.12 -23.15 -36.87
CA GLY A 372 3.56 -24.41 -37.46
C GLY A 372 4.97 -24.84 -37.03
N CYS A 373 5.21 -24.87 -35.72
CA CYS A 373 6.45 -25.33 -35.11
C CYS A 373 6.57 -26.87 -35.12
N LYS A 374 7.79 -27.41 -34.91
CA LYS A 374 8.02 -28.86 -34.80
C LYS A 374 7.22 -29.53 -33.68
N ASN A 375 7.08 -28.89 -32.53
CA ASN A 375 6.18 -29.31 -31.46
C ASN A 375 4.92 -28.43 -31.51
N SER A 376 3.80 -29.00 -31.96
CA SER A 376 2.50 -28.31 -31.99
C SER A 376 1.84 -28.17 -30.61
N ASN A 377 2.42 -28.79 -29.58
CA ASN A 377 1.91 -28.86 -28.21
C ASN A 377 2.02 -27.54 -27.41
N ILE A 378 2.37 -26.42 -28.05
CA ILE A 378 2.20 -25.07 -27.48
C ILE A 378 1.19 -24.32 -28.32
N VAL A 379 0.21 -23.74 -27.64
CA VAL A 379 -0.84 -22.93 -28.25
C VAL A 379 -0.94 -21.57 -27.57
N THR A 380 -1.26 -20.55 -28.35
CA THR A 380 -1.55 -19.22 -27.83
C THR A 380 -2.95 -18.82 -28.22
N VAL A 381 -3.76 -18.38 -27.27
CA VAL A 381 -5.00 -17.65 -27.60
C VAL A 381 -4.68 -16.16 -27.61
N LEU A 382 -4.94 -15.52 -28.75
CA LEU A 382 -4.91 -14.07 -28.88
C LEU A 382 -6.32 -13.52 -28.63
N ILE A 383 -6.49 -12.88 -27.47
CA ILE A 383 -7.74 -12.25 -27.04
C ILE A 383 -7.72 -10.77 -27.42
N ARG A 384 -8.77 -10.30 -28.10
CA ARG A 384 -8.93 -8.90 -28.52
C ARG A 384 -10.25 -8.32 -28.02
N ALA A 385 -10.27 -7.05 -27.60
CA ALA A 385 -11.50 -6.30 -27.34
C ALA A 385 -11.24 -4.78 -27.29
N GLY A 386 -12.26 -3.98 -27.58
CA GLY A 386 -12.15 -2.51 -27.69
C GLY A 386 -11.90 -1.74 -26.39
N ASN A 387 -11.93 -2.38 -25.22
CA ASN A 387 -11.59 -1.79 -23.93
C ASN A 387 -10.79 -2.83 -23.12
N GLU A 388 -9.71 -2.40 -22.47
CA GLU A 388 -8.86 -3.25 -21.62
C GLU A 388 -9.66 -4.02 -20.56
N MET A 389 -10.67 -3.39 -19.96
CA MET A 389 -11.55 -4.06 -19.00
C MET A 389 -12.24 -5.30 -19.57
N MET A 390 -12.67 -5.20 -20.84
CA MET A 390 -13.29 -6.32 -21.55
C MET A 390 -12.26 -7.37 -21.98
N VAL A 391 -11.01 -6.96 -22.24
CA VAL A 391 -9.90 -7.88 -22.55
C VAL A 391 -9.51 -8.72 -21.33
N GLN A 392 -9.36 -8.10 -20.16
CA GLN A 392 -8.99 -8.81 -18.92
C GLN A 392 -10.12 -9.73 -18.46
N GLU A 393 -11.39 -9.30 -18.54
CA GLU A 393 -12.51 -10.18 -18.17
C GLU A 393 -12.73 -11.32 -19.18
N ALA A 394 -12.45 -11.10 -20.48
CA ALA A 394 -12.44 -12.17 -21.47
C ALA A 394 -11.29 -13.17 -21.22
N LYS A 395 -10.13 -12.69 -20.75
CA LYS A 395 -9.00 -13.54 -20.34
C LYS A 395 -9.37 -14.45 -19.17
N ARG A 396 -9.99 -13.92 -18.11
CA ARG A 396 -10.52 -14.72 -16.98
C ARG A 396 -11.55 -15.73 -17.48
N SER A 397 -12.62 -15.25 -18.12
CA SER A 397 -13.72 -16.08 -18.63
C SER A 397 -13.23 -17.29 -19.45
N LEU A 398 -12.20 -17.10 -20.29
CA LEU A 398 -11.61 -18.16 -21.10
C LEU A 398 -10.69 -19.10 -20.29
N TRP A 399 -9.91 -18.57 -19.33
CA TRP A 399 -9.11 -19.36 -18.40
C TRP A 399 -9.99 -20.34 -17.61
N ASP A 400 -11.10 -19.87 -17.08
CA ASP A 400 -12.06 -20.66 -16.31
C ASP A 400 -12.61 -21.83 -17.16
N ALA A 401 -12.95 -21.56 -18.43
CA ALA A 401 -13.39 -22.58 -19.39
C ALA A 401 -12.28 -23.59 -19.76
N ILE A 402 -11.02 -23.15 -19.81
CA ILE A 402 -9.83 -23.99 -19.99
C ILE A 402 -9.64 -24.91 -18.76
N CYS A 403 -9.80 -24.38 -17.55
CA CYS A 403 -9.73 -25.14 -16.31
C CYS A 403 -10.84 -26.19 -16.20
N VAL A 404 -12.08 -25.82 -16.52
CA VAL A 404 -13.22 -26.76 -16.55
C VAL A 404 -13.02 -27.85 -17.61
N THR A 405 -12.47 -27.53 -18.78
CA THR A 405 -12.14 -28.54 -19.80
C THR A 405 -11.04 -29.50 -19.33
N ARG A 406 -9.98 -29.00 -18.66
CA ARG A 406 -8.97 -29.85 -18.00
C ARG A 406 -9.61 -30.81 -17.00
N ASN A 407 -10.59 -30.34 -16.22
CA ASN A 407 -11.23 -31.15 -15.18
C ASN A 407 -11.94 -32.36 -15.81
N LEU A 408 -12.64 -32.18 -16.94
CA LEU A 408 -13.29 -33.26 -17.71
C LEU A 408 -12.31 -34.26 -18.31
N ILE A 409 -11.08 -33.84 -18.65
CA ILE A 409 -10.03 -34.73 -19.16
C ILE A 409 -9.43 -35.59 -18.04
N LYS A 410 -9.32 -35.05 -16.83
CA LYS A 410 -8.90 -35.80 -15.63
C LYS A 410 -9.97 -36.81 -15.21
N ASP A 411 -11.19 -36.34 -14.93
CA ASP A 411 -12.36 -37.16 -14.61
C ASP A 411 -13.56 -36.75 -15.46
N ASN A 412 -14.06 -37.67 -16.29
CA ASN A 412 -15.09 -37.41 -17.29
C ASN A 412 -16.52 -37.49 -16.72
N LYS A 413 -16.67 -37.18 -15.42
CA LYS A 413 -17.93 -37.15 -14.68
C LYS A 413 -18.48 -35.73 -14.53
N ILE A 414 -19.76 -35.59 -14.84
CA ILE A 414 -20.54 -34.37 -14.67
C ILE A 414 -21.63 -34.55 -13.61
N VAL A 415 -22.09 -33.42 -13.10
CA VAL A 415 -23.33 -33.27 -12.35
C VAL A 415 -24.14 -32.13 -12.96
N TYR A 416 -25.46 -32.17 -12.79
CA TYR A 416 -26.33 -31.11 -13.29
C TYR A 416 -26.27 -29.89 -12.36
N GLY A 417 -26.19 -28.70 -12.96
CA GLY A 417 -25.96 -27.45 -12.23
C GLY A 417 -27.24 -26.78 -11.76
N GLY A 418 -27.25 -25.45 -11.74
CA GLY A 418 -28.47 -24.65 -11.48
C GLY A 418 -29.11 -24.90 -10.10
N GLY A 419 -28.31 -25.33 -9.11
CA GLY A 419 -28.78 -25.72 -7.78
C GLY A 419 -29.37 -27.13 -7.68
N SER A 420 -29.47 -27.89 -8.79
CA SER A 420 -30.11 -29.21 -8.78
C SER A 420 -29.32 -30.26 -7.98
N ALA A 421 -27.99 -30.29 -8.14
CA ALA A 421 -27.08 -31.12 -7.34
C ALA A 421 -27.14 -30.75 -5.84
N GLU A 422 -27.18 -29.46 -5.51
CA GLU A 422 -27.28 -28.96 -4.13
C GLU A 422 -28.58 -29.38 -3.46
N LEU A 423 -29.72 -29.25 -4.14
CA LEU A 423 -31.02 -29.75 -3.65
C LEU A 423 -31.01 -31.26 -3.46
N SER A 424 -30.40 -32.01 -4.38
CA SER A 424 -30.31 -33.47 -4.28
C SER A 424 -29.48 -33.91 -3.07
N CYS A 425 -28.35 -33.26 -2.84
CA CYS A 425 -27.51 -33.47 -1.64
C CYS A 425 -28.25 -33.07 -0.37
N SER A 426 -29.00 -31.96 -0.39
CA SER A 426 -29.80 -31.49 0.74
C SER A 426 -30.84 -32.55 1.15
N ILE A 427 -31.59 -33.09 0.19
CA ILE A 427 -32.55 -34.18 0.39
C ILE A 427 -31.87 -35.45 0.95
N ALA A 428 -30.71 -35.84 0.42
CA ALA A 428 -29.98 -37.02 0.89
C ALA A 428 -29.46 -36.86 2.34
N VAL A 429 -28.89 -35.70 2.67
CA VAL A 429 -28.43 -35.35 4.02
C VAL A 429 -29.60 -35.26 5.00
N GLU A 430 -30.75 -34.71 4.60
CA GLU A 430 -31.97 -34.66 5.43
C GLU A 430 -32.53 -36.06 5.73
N GLN A 431 -32.58 -36.94 4.73
CA GLN A 431 -32.98 -38.34 4.90
C GLN A 431 -32.04 -39.10 5.85
N PHE A 432 -30.72 -38.91 5.68
CA PHE A 432 -29.74 -39.50 6.59
C PHE A 432 -29.88 -38.96 8.01
N ALA A 433 -30.11 -37.65 8.17
CA ALA A 433 -30.41 -37.02 9.47
C ALA A 433 -31.63 -37.63 10.15
N GLY A 434 -32.64 -38.04 9.38
CA GLY A 434 -33.81 -38.77 9.89
C GLY A 434 -33.48 -40.15 10.47
N SER A 435 -32.41 -40.80 10.03
CA SER A 435 -31.92 -42.08 10.59
C SER A 435 -31.04 -41.92 11.84
N LEU A 436 -30.39 -40.76 11.99
CA LEU A 436 -29.54 -40.43 13.14
C LEU A 436 -30.35 -40.03 14.38
N GLY A 437 -29.94 -40.54 15.54
CA GLY A 437 -30.46 -40.12 16.84
C GLY A 437 -29.45 -39.26 17.62
N GLY A 438 -29.93 -38.24 18.34
CA GLY A 438 -29.09 -37.39 19.21
C GLY A 438 -28.75 -36.02 18.59
N MET A 439 -27.77 -35.32 19.19
CA MET A 439 -27.47 -33.91 18.84
C MET A 439 -26.98 -33.74 17.39
N GLU A 440 -26.32 -34.75 16.82
CA GLU A 440 -25.72 -34.68 15.48
C GLU A 440 -26.77 -34.51 14.37
N GLN A 441 -28.00 -35.00 14.58
CA GLN A 441 -29.14 -34.76 13.69
C GLN A 441 -29.37 -33.25 13.43
N HIS A 442 -29.11 -32.38 14.41
CA HIS A 442 -29.26 -30.93 14.21
C HIS A 442 -28.16 -30.34 13.33
N ALA A 443 -26.93 -30.87 13.39
CA ALA A 443 -25.84 -30.46 12.51
C ALA A 443 -26.06 -30.92 11.07
N PHE A 444 -26.57 -32.13 10.85
CA PHE A 444 -26.94 -32.61 9.51
C PHE A 444 -28.09 -31.78 8.91
N ARG A 445 -29.15 -31.46 9.68
CA ARG A 445 -30.21 -30.57 9.20
C ARG A 445 -29.70 -29.16 8.88
N ALA A 446 -28.88 -28.56 9.75
CA ALA A 446 -28.27 -27.26 9.48
C ALA A 446 -27.34 -27.27 8.24
N PHE A 447 -26.72 -28.41 7.90
CA PHE A 447 -25.97 -28.58 6.66
C PHE A 447 -26.90 -28.66 5.44
N SER A 448 -28.01 -29.40 5.53
CA SER A 448 -29.06 -29.42 4.50
C SER A 448 -29.66 -28.03 4.26
N ASP A 449 -30.02 -27.31 5.34
CA ASP A 449 -30.55 -25.94 5.26
C ASP A 449 -29.56 -24.98 4.57
N ALA A 450 -28.25 -25.19 4.74
CA ALA A 450 -27.20 -24.38 4.13
C ALA A 450 -26.95 -24.73 2.64
N LEU A 451 -27.28 -25.94 2.20
CA LEU A 451 -27.25 -26.30 0.77
C LEU A 451 -28.38 -25.62 -0.01
N ASP A 452 -29.54 -25.42 0.61
CA ASP A 452 -30.70 -24.76 0.00
C ASP A 452 -30.44 -23.26 -0.31
N ASP A 453 -29.51 -22.61 0.41
CA ASP A 453 -29.18 -21.20 0.21
C ASP A 453 -28.58 -20.90 -1.18
N ILE A 454 -27.95 -21.88 -1.85
CA ILE A 454 -27.43 -21.75 -3.22
C ILE A 454 -28.58 -21.60 -4.24
N PRO A 455 -29.53 -22.55 -4.38
CA PRO A 455 -30.67 -22.40 -5.27
C PRO A 455 -31.62 -21.25 -4.86
N VAL A 456 -31.72 -20.92 -3.57
CA VAL A 456 -32.44 -19.71 -3.12
C VAL A 456 -31.76 -18.46 -3.70
N ALA A 457 -30.44 -18.31 -3.59
CA ALA A 457 -29.70 -17.18 -4.15
C ALA A 457 -29.77 -17.12 -5.70
N LEU A 458 -29.73 -18.27 -6.38
CA LEU A 458 -29.92 -18.34 -7.83
C LEU A 458 -31.32 -17.86 -8.26
N ALA A 459 -32.35 -18.22 -7.50
CA ALA A 459 -33.73 -17.77 -7.75
C ALA A 459 -33.90 -16.26 -7.45
N GLU A 460 -33.33 -15.77 -6.34
CA GLU A 460 -33.30 -14.34 -5.98
C GLU A 460 -32.66 -13.48 -7.09
N ASN A 461 -31.46 -13.85 -7.55
CA ASN A 461 -30.75 -13.15 -8.62
C ASN A 461 -31.49 -13.23 -9.97
N SER A 462 -32.37 -14.22 -10.14
CA SER A 462 -33.21 -14.38 -11.34
C SER A 462 -34.57 -13.66 -11.24
N GLY A 463 -34.89 -13.04 -10.09
CA GLY A 463 -36.17 -12.39 -9.84
C GLY A 463 -37.35 -13.36 -9.64
N LEU A 464 -37.07 -14.61 -9.29
CA LEU A 464 -38.06 -15.69 -9.08
C LEU A 464 -38.46 -15.79 -7.60
N PRO A 465 -39.67 -16.31 -7.27
CA PRO A 465 -40.11 -16.51 -5.88
C PRO A 465 -39.32 -17.65 -5.22
N SER A 466 -38.17 -17.32 -4.64
CA SER A 466 -37.13 -18.28 -4.23
C SER A 466 -37.63 -19.40 -3.29
N MET A 467 -38.29 -19.04 -2.19
CA MET A 467 -38.81 -20.02 -1.21
C MET A 467 -39.86 -20.97 -1.79
N GLU A 468 -40.76 -20.47 -2.64
CA GLU A 468 -41.81 -21.29 -3.26
C GLU A 468 -41.22 -22.22 -4.32
N LEU A 469 -40.32 -21.70 -5.16
CA LEU A 469 -39.65 -22.45 -6.22
C LEU A 469 -38.75 -23.56 -5.65
N VAL A 470 -37.95 -23.27 -4.61
CA VAL A 470 -37.07 -24.26 -3.98
C VAL A 470 -37.86 -25.37 -3.29
N SER A 471 -38.95 -25.03 -2.58
CA SER A 471 -39.85 -26.01 -1.98
C SER A 471 -40.53 -26.90 -3.03
N TYR A 472 -41.00 -26.31 -4.14
CA TYR A 472 -41.56 -27.03 -5.28
C TYR A 472 -40.54 -27.96 -5.96
N LEU A 473 -39.30 -27.50 -6.17
CA LEU A 473 -38.22 -28.29 -6.75
C LEU A 473 -37.81 -29.46 -5.85
N LYS A 474 -37.61 -29.24 -4.54
CA LYS A 474 -37.35 -30.31 -3.57
C LYS A 474 -38.44 -31.38 -3.63
N LYS A 475 -39.71 -30.96 -3.61
CA LYS A 475 -40.85 -31.87 -3.70
C LYS A 475 -40.80 -32.71 -4.99
N ARG A 476 -40.56 -32.09 -6.15
CA ARG A 476 -40.48 -32.81 -7.44
C ARG A 476 -39.27 -33.73 -7.52
N GLN A 477 -38.10 -33.36 -7.01
CA GLN A 477 -36.95 -34.28 -6.93
C GLN A 477 -37.29 -35.56 -6.15
N VAL A 478 -38.07 -35.47 -5.07
CA VAL A 478 -38.52 -36.63 -4.29
C VAL A 478 -39.59 -37.45 -5.03
N GLU A 479 -40.59 -36.80 -5.63
CA GLU A 479 -41.70 -37.47 -6.33
C GLU A 479 -41.28 -38.14 -7.64
N GLU A 480 -40.43 -37.47 -8.45
CA GLU A 480 -39.98 -37.94 -9.77
C GLU A 480 -38.65 -38.73 -9.69
N LYS A 481 -37.92 -38.65 -8.57
CA LYS A 481 -36.56 -39.18 -8.38
C LYS A 481 -35.53 -38.69 -9.41
N ASN A 482 -35.77 -37.51 -9.98
CA ASN A 482 -34.90 -36.88 -10.96
C ASN A 482 -33.99 -35.83 -10.26
N PRO A 483 -32.67 -36.10 -10.10
CA PRO A 483 -31.75 -35.15 -9.45
C PRO A 483 -31.39 -33.96 -10.34
N ALA A 484 -31.77 -33.94 -11.62
CA ALA A 484 -31.47 -32.84 -12.55
C ALA A 484 -32.46 -31.66 -12.46
N LEU A 485 -33.50 -31.72 -11.63
CA LEU A 485 -34.46 -30.62 -11.48
C LEU A 485 -33.86 -29.46 -10.68
N GLY A 486 -33.74 -28.29 -11.31
CA GLY A 486 -33.09 -27.10 -10.75
C GLY A 486 -33.79 -25.78 -11.09
N VAL A 487 -33.12 -24.67 -10.79
CA VAL A 487 -33.62 -23.31 -10.98
C VAL A 487 -33.35 -22.85 -12.43
N ASP A 488 -34.42 -22.66 -13.20
CA ASP A 488 -34.35 -22.05 -14.53
C ASP A 488 -34.09 -20.54 -14.41
N CYS A 489 -32.81 -20.17 -14.30
CA CYS A 489 -32.37 -18.78 -14.26
C CYS A 489 -32.55 -18.03 -15.59
N MET A 490 -32.95 -18.70 -16.69
CA MET A 490 -33.05 -18.10 -18.02
C MET A 490 -34.49 -17.82 -18.47
N GLY A 491 -35.47 -18.55 -17.93
CA GLY A 491 -36.88 -18.46 -18.32
C GLY A 491 -37.20 -19.27 -19.57
N ASN A 492 -36.48 -20.37 -19.79
CA ASN A 492 -36.67 -21.30 -20.90
C ASN A 492 -37.95 -22.16 -20.74
N GLY A 493 -38.46 -22.32 -19.51
CA GLY A 493 -39.73 -23.00 -19.22
C GLY A 493 -39.61 -24.50 -18.90
N SER A 494 -38.40 -25.05 -18.79
CA SER A 494 -38.14 -26.36 -18.18
C SER A 494 -37.20 -26.21 -16.98
N ASN A 495 -37.54 -26.92 -15.90
CA ASN A 495 -36.70 -27.02 -14.71
C ASN A 495 -35.66 -28.15 -14.80
N ASP A 496 -35.69 -28.99 -15.83
CA ASP A 496 -34.68 -30.04 -15.98
C ASP A 496 -33.38 -29.45 -16.54
N MET A 497 -32.33 -29.45 -15.72
CA MET A 497 -31.02 -28.91 -16.06
C MET A 497 -30.30 -29.74 -17.12
N LYS A 498 -30.73 -30.97 -17.38
CA LYS A 498 -30.30 -31.80 -18.52
C LYS A 498 -30.89 -31.30 -19.84
N GLU A 499 -32.17 -30.94 -19.85
CA GLU A 499 -32.82 -30.33 -21.02
C GLU A 499 -32.33 -28.90 -21.26
N ALA A 500 -32.01 -28.17 -20.19
CA ALA A 500 -31.46 -26.82 -20.28
C ALA A 500 -29.94 -26.78 -20.59
N HIS A 501 -29.27 -27.93 -20.70
CA HIS A 501 -27.81 -28.07 -20.88
C HIS A 501 -26.99 -27.26 -19.84
N VAL A 502 -27.42 -27.26 -18.57
CA VAL A 502 -26.72 -26.63 -17.45
C VAL A 502 -25.89 -27.69 -16.72
N ILE A 503 -24.61 -27.79 -17.10
CA ILE A 503 -23.73 -28.89 -16.72
C ILE A 503 -22.50 -28.36 -15.98
N GLU A 504 -22.15 -28.97 -14.85
CA GLU A 504 -20.95 -28.67 -14.06
C GLU A 504 -20.11 -29.95 -13.85
N THR A 505 -18.82 -29.80 -13.56
CA THR A 505 -17.93 -30.96 -13.30
C THR A 505 -18.13 -31.51 -11.89
N LEU A 506 -18.13 -32.84 -11.74
CA LEU A 506 -18.27 -33.49 -10.43
C LEU A 506 -17.19 -33.00 -9.45
N VAL A 507 -15.93 -32.96 -9.92
CA VAL A 507 -14.77 -32.49 -9.16
C VAL A 507 -14.99 -31.08 -8.60
N SER A 508 -15.61 -30.17 -9.37
CA SER A 508 -15.89 -28.80 -8.90
C SER A 508 -16.84 -28.78 -7.71
N LYS A 509 -17.97 -29.49 -7.77
CA LYS A 509 -18.93 -29.53 -6.66
C LYS A 509 -18.37 -30.24 -5.42
N GLN A 510 -17.64 -31.34 -5.61
CA GLN A 510 -16.98 -32.03 -4.50
C GLN A 510 -15.96 -31.13 -3.80
N GLN A 511 -15.13 -30.41 -4.56
CA GLN A 511 -14.16 -29.48 -3.99
C GLN A 511 -14.85 -28.31 -3.26
N GLN A 512 -15.92 -27.72 -3.83
CA GLN A 512 -16.69 -26.65 -3.18
C GLN A 512 -17.28 -27.10 -1.83
N LEU A 513 -17.92 -28.28 -1.76
CA LEU A 513 -18.45 -28.83 -0.51
C LEU A 513 -17.36 -29.05 0.54
N GLN A 514 -16.23 -29.63 0.14
CA GLN A 514 -15.12 -29.96 1.03
C GLN A 514 -14.41 -28.71 1.54
N LEU A 515 -14.06 -27.76 0.66
CA LEU A 515 -13.40 -26.52 1.03
C LEU A 515 -14.27 -25.66 1.97
N ALA A 516 -15.56 -25.45 1.64
CA ALA A 516 -16.48 -24.73 2.52
C ALA A 516 -16.56 -25.38 3.91
N THR A 517 -16.72 -26.71 3.97
CA THR A 517 -16.80 -27.46 5.24
C THR A 517 -15.51 -27.34 6.06
N GLN A 518 -14.33 -27.44 5.43
CA GLN A 518 -13.05 -27.28 6.13
C GLN A 518 -12.89 -25.86 6.69
N LEU A 519 -13.27 -24.82 5.95
CA LEU A 519 -13.22 -23.46 6.48
C LEU A 519 -14.21 -23.27 7.64
N CYS A 520 -15.46 -23.72 7.53
CA CYS A 520 -16.42 -23.64 8.62
C CYS A 520 -15.87 -24.33 9.88
N ARG A 521 -15.21 -25.47 9.72
CA ARG A 521 -14.53 -26.19 10.80
C ARG A 521 -13.33 -25.44 11.39
N MET A 522 -12.56 -24.72 10.59
CA MET A 522 -11.50 -23.84 11.08
C MET A 522 -12.07 -22.67 11.88
N VAL A 523 -13.09 -21.98 11.35
CA VAL A 523 -13.71 -20.80 11.98
C VAL A 523 -14.39 -21.15 13.30
N LEU A 524 -15.13 -22.26 13.36
CA LEU A 524 -15.79 -22.74 14.60
C LEU A 524 -14.82 -23.24 15.67
N LYS A 525 -13.53 -23.41 15.34
CA LYS A 525 -12.46 -23.74 16.30
C LYS A 525 -11.72 -22.51 16.85
N ILE A 526 -12.02 -21.30 16.38
CA ILE A 526 -11.40 -20.05 16.86
C ILE A 526 -12.29 -19.43 17.95
N ASP A 527 -12.01 -19.76 19.22
CA ASP A 527 -12.73 -19.24 20.38
C ASP A 527 -12.06 -18.02 21.04
N ASP A 528 -10.82 -17.67 20.67
CA ASP A 528 -10.06 -16.56 21.27
C ASP A 528 -9.36 -15.73 20.20
N VAL A 529 -9.81 -14.48 20.04
CA VAL A 529 -9.24 -13.53 19.07
C VAL A 529 -8.57 -12.40 19.85
N SER A 530 -7.23 -12.45 19.90
CA SER A 530 -6.39 -11.42 20.53
C SER A 530 -5.74 -10.52 19.46
N ARG A 531 -6.17 -9.26 19.35
CA ARG A 531 -5.51 -8.27 18.48
C ARG A 531 -4.21 -7.79 19.16
N TYR A 532 -3.08 -8.00 18.50
CA TYR A 532 -1.79 -7.44 18.88
C TYR A 532 -1.49 -6.23 17.99
N GLU A 533 -1.60 -5.02 18.56
CA GLU A 533 -0.95 -3.86 17.93
C GLU A 533 0.56 -4.09 17.91
N LYS A 534 1.14 -4.35 16.74
CA LYS A 534 2.58 -4.11 16.55
C LYS A 534 2.79 -2.61 16.75
N MET A 535 3.38 -2.21 17.88
CA MET A 535 3.84 -0.83 18.07
C MET A 535 4.64 -0.42 16.83
N ARG A 536 4.20 0.64 16.16
CA ARG A 536 4.93 1.16 14.99
C ARG A 536 6.35 1.50 15.44
N ASN A 537 7.36 1.24 14.61
CA ASN A 537 8.77 1.45 14.99
C ASN A 537 9.05 2.88 15.49
N ALA A 538 8.22 3.87 15.11
CA ALA A 538 8.24 5.23 15.65
C ALA A 538 7.85 5.33 17.15
N GLU A 539 6.87 4.55 17.63
CA GLU A 539 6.51 4.47 19.06
C GLU A 539 7.63 3.77 19.86
N ILE A 540 8.17 2.66 19.32
CA ILE A 540 9.31 1.96 19.93
C ILE A 540 10.52 2.90 20.02
N ALA A 541 10.84 3.63 18.95
CA ALA A 541 11.90 4.63 18.94
C ALA A 541 11.59 5.81 19.88
N GLY A 542 10.33 6.20 20.07
CA GLY A 542 9.90 7.22 21.03
C GLY A 542 10.13 6.79 22.48
N VAL A 543 9.71 5.57 22.84
CA VAL A 543 9.94 4.96 24.16
C VAL A 543 11.43 4.72 24.42
N TRP A 544 12.19 4.32 23.39
CA TRP A 544 13.64 4.14 23.50
C TRP A 544 14.36 5.48 23.70
N LYS A 545 13.96 6.53 22.98
CA LYS A 545 14.47 7.91 23.15
C LYS A 545 14.12 8.52 24.50
N SER A 546 12.89 8.35 25.01
CA SER A 546 12.55 8.89 26.34
C SER A 546 13.32 8.17 27.45
N SER A 547 13.46 6.84 27.35
CA SER A 547 14.21 6.01 28.31
C SER A 547 15.73 6.25 28.33
N HIS A 548 16.28 6.80 27.25
CA HIS A 548 17.71 7.15 27.11
C HIS A 548 17.94 8.66 26.91
N SER A 549 16.97 9.50 27.28
CA SER A 549 17.13 10.95 27.24
C SER A 549 18.16 11.39 28.29
N GLU A 550 19.00 12.38 27.95
CA GLU A 550 20.11 12.80 28.83
C GLU A 550 19.61 13.29 30.20
N LEU A 551 18.44 13.93 30.26
CA LEU A 551 17.77 14.30 31.52
C LEU A 551 17.49 13.08 32.42
N ALA A 552 16.94 12.00 31.87
CA ALA A 552 16.67 10.77 32.61
C ALA A 552 17.96 10.03 33.03
N VAL A 553 19.06 10.21 32.29
CA VAL A 553 20.39 9.71 32.65
C VAL A 553 21.03 10.56 33.75
N GLU A 554 20.94 11.89 33.67
CA GLU A 554 21.40 12.80 34.71
C GLU A 554 20.67 12.59 36.04
N GLU A 555 19.34 12.46 36.02
CA GLU A 555 18.56 12.18 37.23
C GLU A 555 18.98 10.84 37.86
N ARG A 556 19.27 9.81 37.05
CA ARG A 556 19.83 8.55 37.54
C ARG A 556 21.24 8.71 38.13
N ILE A 557 22.12 9.51 37.52
CA ILE A 557 23.45 9.79 38.05
C ILE A 557 23.37 10.56 39.38
N LYS A 558 22.47 11.54 39.48
CA LYS A 558 22.19 12.30 40.72
C LYS A 558 21.59 11.40 41.81
N ALA A 559 20.65 10.52 41.45
CA ALA A 559 20.03 9.54 42.36
C ALA A 559 20.99 8.41 42.78
N ASN A 560 21.99 8.06 41.97
CA ASN A 560 23.02 7.09 42.35
C ASN A 560 24.11 7.74 43.21
N ARG A 561 24.60 8.94 42.88
CA ARG A 561 25.56 9.67 43.74
C ARG A 561 25.03 9.86 45.15
N THR A 562 23.79 10.34 45.29
CA THR A 562 23.15 10.53 46.61
C THR A 562 22.96 9.21 47.37
N LYS A 563 22.78 8.07 46.69
CA LYS A 563 22.79 6.73 47.32
C LYS A 563 24.20 6.26 47.70
N GLU A 564 25.21 6.54 46.88
CA GLU A 564 26.61 6.22 47.18
C GLU A 564 27.11 7.01 48.38
N GLU A 565 26.87 8.32 48.41
CA GLU A 565 27.14 9.25 49.53
C GLU A 565 26.41 8.84 50.82
N ALA A 566 25.14 8.43 50.72
CA ALA A 566 24.42 7.84 51.84
C ALA A 566 25.05 6.51 52.30
N SER A 567 25.54 5.69 51.37
CA SER A 567 26.15 4.39 51.69
C SER A 567 27.55 4.51 52.30
N THR A 568 28.35 5.51 51.92
CA THR A 568 29.66 5.78 52.53
C THR A 568 29.50 6.37 53.92
N SER A 569 28.60 7.35 54.09
CA SER A 569 28.20 7.90 55.39
C SER A 569 27.69 6.80 56.35
N ALA A 570 26.85 5.88 55.85
CA ALA A 570 26.37 4.72 56.61
C ALA A 570 27.51 3.75 56.96
N LYS A 571 28.43 3.46 56.03
CA LYS A 571 29.60 2.60 56.29
C LYS A 571 30.55 3.20 57.32
N ASP A 572 30.82 4.51 57.27
CA ASP A 572 31.71 5.17 58.23
C ASP A 572 31.09 5.24 59.64
N THR A 573 29.78 5.49 59.75
CA THR A 573 29.08 5.39 61.04
C THR A 573 29.05 3.95 61.56
N GLN A 574 28.87 2.95 60.69
CA GLN A 574 28.94 1.53 61.06
C GLN A 574 30.37 1.10 61.45
N LEU A 575 31.40 1.65 60.80
CA LEU A 575 32.81 1.44 61.14
C LEU A 575 33.14 2.05 62.51
N GLN A 576 32.75 3.30 62.77
CA GLN A 576 32.92 3.93 64.09
C GLN A 576 32.14 3.19 65.19
N ALA A 577 30.91 2.75 64.91
CA ALA A 577 30.13 1.92 65.84
C ALA A 577 30.85 0.60 66.14
N SER A 578 31.38 -0.10 65.14
CA SER A 578 32.12 -1.35 65.32
C SER A 578 33.45 -1.17 66.04
N LEU A 579 34.15 -0.04 65.85
CA LEU A 579 35.36 0.32 66.59
C LEU A 579 35.05 0.63 68.07
N MET A 580 33.97 1.36 68.33
CA MET A 580 33.48 1.64 69.69
C MET A 580 33.00 0.36 70.39
N GLU A 581 32.33 -0.54 69.68
CA GLU A 581 31.92 -1.83 70.22
C GLU A 581 33.10 -2.78 70.43
N SER A 582 34.11 -2.76 69.55
CA SER A 582 35.36 -3.49 69.72
C SER A 582 36.13 -3.01 70.95
N ARG A 583 36.24 -1.69 71.16
CA ARG A 583 36.79 -1.11 72.40
C ARG A 583 35.99 -1.53 73.63
N LYS A 584 34.65 -1.51 73.57
CA LYS A 584 33.80 -2.01 74.66
C LYS A 584 33.99 -3.51 74.93
N LYS A 585 34.19 -4.34 73.89
CA LYS A 585 34.47 -5.79 74.01
C LYS A 585 35.88 -6.05 74.57
N GLU A 586 36.87 -5.23 74.22
CA GLU A 586 38.22 -5.31 74.80
C GLU A 586 38.23 -4.85 76.27
N GLN A 587 37.46 -3.82 76.60
CA GLN A 587 37.27 -3.33 77.97
C GLN A 587 36.51 -4.34 78.83
N LYS A 588 35.42 -4.93 78.29
CA LYS A 588 34.74 -6.07 78.91
C LYS A 588 35.65 -7.27 79.11
N ARG A 589 36.50 -7.64 78.15
CA ARG A 589 37.48 -8.73 78.36
C ARG A 589 38.45 -8.44 79.51
N LYS A 590 38.83 -7.18 79.73
CA LYS A 590 39.65 -6.78 80.89
C LYS A 590 38.87 -6.86 82.20
N GLU A 591 37.57 -6.59 82.18
CA GLU A 591 36.66 -6.76 83.33
C GLU A 591 36.31 -8.23 83.61
N GLU A 592 36.11 -9.05 82.58
CA GLU A 592 35.77 -10.48 82.66
C GLU A 592 36.94 -11.30 83.24
N VAL A 593 38.18 -10.99 82.83
CA VAL A 593 39.42 -11.51 83.44
C VAL A 593 39.57 -11.11 84.92
N ILE A 594 38.94 -10.04 85.36
CA ILE A 594 38.91 -9.63 86.78
C ILE A 594 37.79 -10.38 87.56
N THR A 595 36.72 -10.82 86.89
CA THR A 595 35.61 -11.56 87.54
C THR A 595 35.81 -13.07 87.63
N ASP A 596 36.53 -13.71 86.69
CA ASP A 596 36.77 -15.17 86.69
C ASP A 596 37.57 -15.67 87.92
N VAL A 597 38.11 -14.76 88.74
CA VAL A 597 38.79 -15.06 90.00
C VAL A 597 37.82 -15.46 91.14
N LYS A 598 36.48 -15.34 90.96
CA LYS A 598 35.50 -15.58 92.05
C LYS A 598 34.40 -16.60 91.70
N THR A 599 34.74 -17.87 91.83
CA THR A 599 33.78 -19.00 91.87
C THR A 599 32.80 -18.93 93.05
N LYS A 600 31.53 -19.35 92.88
CA LYS A 600 30.87 -20.46 93.63
C LYS A 600 29.35 -20.63 93.37
N ALA A 601 28.87 -21.85 93.66
CA ALA A 601 27.50 -22.25 94.06
C ALA A 601 26.40 -22.55 92.99
N ASN A 602 26.40 -23.81 92.54
CA ASN A 602 25.27 -24.76 92.34
C ASN A 602 24.09 -24.54 91.34
N PRO A 603 23.40 -25.64 90.90
CA PRO A 603 22.29 -25.66 89.91
C PRO A 603 20.96 -26.21 90.56
N PRO A 604 19.93 -26.81 89.89
CA PRO A 604 19.62 -26.99 88.43
C PRO A 604 18.12 -26.82 87.97
N ALA A 605 17.88 -26.87 86.64
CA ALA A 605 16.66 -27.39 85.94
C ALA A 605 15.33 -26.54 85.94
N PRO A 606 14.20 -26.96 85.29
CA PRO A 606 14.01 -26.99 83.81
C PRO A 606 12.60 -26.62 83.21
N ALA A 607 12.53 -26.43 81.87
CA ALA A 607 11.43 -26.78 80.91
C ALA A 607 10.05 -26.04 80.82
N ALA A 608 9.38 -26.22 79.65
CA ALA A 608 7.94 -26.00 79.28
C ALA A 608 7.38 -24.56 79.14
N ALA A 609 6.20 -24.26 78.52
CA ALA A 609 5.48 -24.77 77.33
C ALA A 609 4.20 -23.92 76.95
N LYS A 610 3.80 -23.90 75.65
CA LYS A 610 2.44 -23.77 74.98
C LYS A 610 1.29 -22.80 75.45
N LYS A 611 0.38 -22.47 74.49
CA LYS A 611 -1.03 -21.93 74.59
C LYS A 611 -1.21 -20.41 74.90
N GLU A 612 -2.30 -19.67 74.63
CA GLU A 612 -3.47 -19.69 73.68
C GLU A 612 -4.18 -18.28 73.63
N GLU A 613 -5.22 -18.10 72.79
CA GLU A 613 -6.11 -16.90 72.60
C GLU A 613 -7.13 -16.66 73.76
N PRO A 614 -7.94 -15.53 73.91
CA PRO A 614 -8.80 -14.84 72.90
C PRO A 614 -9.18 -13.31 73.10
N LEU A 615 -10.24 -12.83 72.38
CA LEU A 615 -10.87 -11.47 72.29
C LEU A 615 -12.12 -11.27 73.20
N PRO A 616 -12.71 -10.04 73.44
CA PRO A 616 -13.70 -9.35 72.54
C PRO A 616 -13.86 -7.77 72.60
N VAL A 617 -14.81 -7.22 71.80
CA VAL A 617 -15.19 -5.79 71.48
C VAL A 617 -15.85 -4.97 72.63
N ILE A 618 -16.23 -3.65 72.58
CA ILE A 618 -16.85 -2.69 71.58
C ILE A 618 -16.43 -1.20 71.90
N ALA A 619 -16.83 -0.02 71.37
CA ALA A 619 -17.76 0.60 70.34
C ALA A 619 -17.14 1.98 69.87
N GLU A 620 -17.73 3.11 69.38
CA GLU A 620 -19.09 3.68 69.10
C GLU A 620 -19.01 4.93 68.12
N GLU A 621 -20.07 5.76 67.92
CA GLU A 621 -20.17 6.89 66.92
C GLU A 621 -21.01 8.14 67.40
N PRO A 622 -21.60 9.06 66.57
CA PRO A 622 -21.19 9.90 65.39
C PRO A 622 -21.30 11.45 65.72
N PRO A 623 -22.09 12.42 65.12
CA PRO A 623 -22.54 12.77 63.74
C PRO A 623 -22.49 14.30 63.29
N ALA A 624 -22.91 14.58 62.03
CA ALA A 624 -23.72 15.75 61.53
C ALA A 624 -23.12 17.05 60.86
N VAL A 625 -23.93 17.66 59.94
CA VAL A 625 -23.65 18.82 59.02
C VAL A 625 -24.94 19.60 58.60
N PRO A 626 -24.92 20.95 58.40
CA PRO A 626 -25.82 21.72 57.49
C PRO A 626 -25.05 22.77 56.58
N THR A 627 -25.38 23.25 55.35
CA THR A 627 -26.58 23.65 54.54
C THR A 627 -27.10 25.10 54.74
N LYS A 628 -27.49 25.96 53.76
CA LYS A 628 -27.64 25.88 52.26
C LYS A 628 -27.93 27.29 51.59
N VAL A 629 -27.60 27.47 50.28
CA VAL A 629 -28.34 28.23 49.19
C VAL A 629 -28.44 29.79 49.13
N THR A 630 -28.28 30.40 47.92
CA THR A 630 -29.17 31.46 47.30
C THR A 630 -28.74 31.95 45.88
N SER A 631 -29.67 32.55 45.09
CA SER A 631 -29.55 33.14 43.71
C SER A 631 -30.91 33.75 43.26
N PRO A 632 -31.17 34.34 42.05
CA PRO A 632 -30.47 35.27 41.12
C PRO A 632 -31.27 36.64 41.07
N PRO A 633 -31.73 37.33 39.97
CA PRO A 633 -31.36 37.52 38.53
C PRO A 633 -31.37 39.04 38.05
N ALA A 634 -31.68 39.33 36.76
CA ALA A 634 -32.10 40.63 36.12
C ALA A 634 -31.02 41.72 35.84
N ALA A 635 -31.06 42.60 34.80
CA ALA A 635 -31.90 42.76 33.57
C ALA A 635 -31.12 43.53 32.45
N GLU A 636 -31.79 43.87 31.33
CA GLU A 636 -31.23 44.42 30.06
C GLU A 636 -30.69 45.87 30.09
N LEU A 637 -29.75 46.20 29.19
CA LEU A 637 -29.60 47.51 28.52
C LEU A 637 -28.67 47.45 27.28
N LEU A 638 -28.88 48.34 26.29
CA LEU A 638 -28.12 48.46 25.02
C LEU A 638 -27.58 49.91 24.86
N PRO A 639 -26.69 50.24 23.89
CA PRO A 639 -25.32 50.65 24.21
C PRO A 639 -25.04 52.14 24.00
N THR A 640 -23.84 52.58 24.41
CA THR A 640 -23.14 53.78 23.87
C THR A 640 -21.61 53.57 23.98
N PRO A 641 -20.75 54.30 23.23
CA PRO A 641 -19.44 53.78 22.78
C PRO A 641 -18.20 54.54 23.30
N VAL A 642 -17.03 54.22 22.71
CA VAL A 642 -15.69 54.85 22.88
C VAL A 642 -14.97 54.34 24.15
N GLU A 643 -13.71 53.87 24.15
CA GLU A 643 -12.50 54.34 23.45
C GLU A 643 -11.72 53.26 22.65
N LYS A 644 -10.96 53.71 21.64
CA LYS A 644 -9.93 52.90 20.96
C LYS A 644 -8.63 52.92 21.79
N LYS A 645 -8.22 51.77 22.33
CA LYS A 645 -6.85 51.58 22.84
C LYS A 645 -5.86 51.40 21.67
N PRO A 646 -4.58 51.80 21.83
CA PRO A 646 -3.57 51.57 20.79
C PRO A 646 -3.31 50.08 20.58
N ILE A 647 -2.96 49.70 19.35
CA ILE A 647 -2.68 48.31 18.98
C ILE A 647 -1.31 47.91 19.55
N THR A 648 -1.31 47.16 20.65
CA THR A 648 -0.14 46.39 21.08
C THR A 648 -0.04 45.13 20.23
N SER A 649 1.14 44.85 19.67
CA SER A 649 1.39 43.63 18.90
C SER A 649 1.27 42.37 19.78
N PRO A 650 0.60 41.30 19.30
CA PRO A 650 0.52 40.04 20.03
C PRO A 650 1.88 39.33 20.06
N SER A 651 2.15 38.55 21.11
CA SER A 651 3.40 37.79 21.21
C SER A 651 3.41 36.60 20.23
N PRO A 652 4.59 36.12 19.79
CA PRO A 652 4.68 34.96 18.90
C PRO A 652 3.97 33.71 19.46
N GLN A 653 4.04 33.49 20.76
CA GLN A 653 3.34 32.39 21.44
C GLN A 653 1.81 32.54 21.38
N GLN A 654 1.28 33.77 21.50
CA GLN A 654 -0.16 34.02 21.35
C GLN A 654 -0.62 33.78 19.90
N LEU A 655 0.19 34.14 18.90
CA LEU A 655 -0.10 33.86 17.49
C LEU A 655 -0.08 32.35 17.18
N ILE A 656 0.92 31.60 17.66
CA ILE A 656 0.98 30.14 17.52
C ILE A 656 -0.23 29.47 18.21
N THR A 657 -0.60 29.93 19.41
CA THR A 657 -1.77 29.41 20.14
C THR A 657 -3.07 29.69 19.37
N ALA A 658 -3.22 30.88 18.78
CA ALA A 658 -4.38 31.20 17.96
C ALA A 658 -4.48 30.33 16.70
N VAL A 659 -3.38 30.16 15.95
CA VAL A 659 -3.33 29.30 14.76
C VAL A 659 -3.63 27.84 15.12
N THR A 660 -2.93 27.26 16.10
CA THR A 660 -3.16 25.85 16.49
C THR A 660 -4.58 25.57 17.02
N THR A 661 -5.24 26.55 17.65
CA THR A 661 -6.67 26.40 17.98
C THR A 661 -7.59 26.47 16.75
N LEU A 662 -7.30 27.33 15.76
CA LEU A 662 -8.05 27.37 14.49
C LEU A 662 -7.87 26.07 13.68
N ASP A 663 -6.65 25.54 13.63
CA ASP A 663 -6.33 24.27 12.94
C ASP A 663 -7.08 23.09 13.60
N SER A 664 -7.17 23.06 14.92
CA SER A 664 -7.97 22.04 15.65
C SER A 664 -9.47 22.12 15.32
N LEU A 665 -10.00 23.34 15.15
CA LEU A 665 -11.41 23.57 14.78
C LEU A 665 -11.72 23.21 13.32
N LEU A 666 -10.71 23.18 12.44
CA LEU A 666 -10.83 22.67 11.07
C LEU A 666 -10.85 21.13 11.01
N GLN A 667 -10.28 20.46 12.01
CA GLN A 667 -10.19 19.00 12.09
C GLN A 667 -11.39 18.36 12.83
N ASP A 668 -12.00 19.10 13.77
CA ASP A 668 -13.19 18.69 14.55
C ASP A 668 -14.48 18.62 13.70
N LYS A 669 -14.67 17.53 12.96
CA LYS A 669 -15.86 17.28 12.12
C LYS A 669 -17.19 17.37 12.86
N GLU A 670 -17.23 17.04 14.16
CA GLU A 670 -18.47 16.88 14.92
C GLU A 670 -19.13 18.20 15.37
N LYS A 671 -18.44 19.35 15.24
CA LYS A 671 -18.93 20.65 15.73
C LYS A 671 -19.49 21.57 14.64
N LEU A 672 -19.30 21.23 13.37
CA LEU A 672 -19.79 21.99 12.22
C LEU A 672 -21.05 21.34 11.64
N THR A 673 -22.15 22.08 11.56
CA THR A 673 -23.38 21.58 10.92
C THR A 673 -23.13 21.34 9.43
N GLU A 674 -23.62 20.21 8.89
CA GLU A 674 -23.27 19.72 7.55
C GLU A 674 -23.40 20.78 6.45
N LYS A 675 -24.46 21.59 6.49
CA LYS A 675 -24.70 22.66 5.50
C LYS A 675 -23.60 23.74 5.51
N VAL A 676 -23.04 24.06 6.68
CA VAL A 676 -21.93 25.00 6.82
C VAL A 676 -20.63 24.36 6.35
N TYR A 677 -20.40 23.08 6.68
CA TYR A 677 -19.23 22.32 6.22
C TYR A 677 -19.20 22.17 4.68
N HIS A 678 -20.34 21.86 4.05
CA HIS A 678 -20.43 21.75 2.59
C HIS A 678 -20.22 23.09 1.88
N ALA A 679 -20.77 24.20 2.41
CA ALA A 679 -20.50 25.53 1.87
C ALA A 679 -19.01 25.91 1.97
N LEU A 680 -18.38 25.71 3.13
CA LEU A 680 -16.93 25.89 3.31
C LEU A 680 -16.11 25.04 2.33
N LYS A 681 -16.53 23.79 2.05
CA LYS A 681 -15.85 22.89 1.12
C LYS A 681 -15.94 23.35 -0.35
N GLU A 682 -17.07 23.95 -0.76
CA GLU A 682 -17.23 24.50 -2.11
C GLU A 682 -16.38 25.77 -2.31
N GLU A 683 -16.35 26.65 -1.30
CA GLU A 683 -15.62 27.91 -1.34
C GLU A 683 -14.11 27.73 -1.24
N THR A 684 -13.63 26.80 -0.40
CA THR A 684 -12.22 26.40 -0.37
C THR A 684 -11.76 25.78 -1.69
N TRP A 685 -12.63 25.09 -2.44
CA TRP A 685 -12.33 24.60 -3.78
C TRP A 685 -12.21 25.74 -4.82
N LYS A 686 -13.09 26.75 -4.77
CA LYS A 686 -12.99 27.96 -5.60
C LYS A 686 -11.70 28.74 -5.33
N LEU A 687 -11.37 28.96 -4.05
CA LEU A 687 -10.12 29.60 -3.64
C LEU A 687 -8.89 28.78 -4.09
N GLN A 688 -8.94 27.44 -3.95
CA GLN A 688 -7.88 26.56 -4.42
C GLN A 688 -7.68 26.64 -5.94
N HIS A 689 -8.75 26.81 -6.73
CA HIS A 689 -8.66 27.02 -8.18
C HIS A 689 -7.95 28.34 -8.52
N VAL A 690 -8.34 29.46 -7.89
CA VAL A 690 -7.67 30.76 -8.09
C VAL A 690 -6.17 30.67 -7.76
N ILE A 691 -5.82 30.06 -6.62
CA ILE A 691 -4.42 29.85 -6.18
C ILE A 691 -3.64 28.95 -7.17
N ASN A 692 -4.30 28.01 -7.86
CA ASN A 692 -3.67 27.18 -8.89
C ASN A 692 -3.39 27.94 -10.22
N THR A 693 -4.05 29.08 -10.46
CA THR A 693 -3.93 29.86 -11.71
C THR A 693 -2.93 31.02 -11.64
N VAL A 694 -2.24 31.20 -10.51
CA VAL A 694 -1.25 32.28 -10.31
C VAL A 694 -0.07 32.12 -11.27
N SER A 695 0.30 33.22 -11.93
CA SER A 695 1.41 33.30 -12.88
C SER A 695 2.43 34.36 -12.42
N LEU A 696 3.64 34.32 -12.98
CA LEU A 696 4.75 35.25 -12.70
C LEU A 696 4.44 36.72 -13.07
N GLU A 697 3.36 36.98 -13.83
CA GLU A 697 2.95 38.33 -14.23
C GLU A 697 2.30 39.11 -13.08
N ARG A 698 2.90 40.24 -12.71
CA ARG A 698 2.45 41.13 -11.63
C ARG A 698 0.97 41.53 -11.72
N SER A 699 0.48 41.82 -12.92
CA SER A 699 -0.92 42.20 -13.19
C SER A 699 -1.91 41.09 -12.81
N LYS A 700 -1.56 39.83 -13.08
CA LYS A 700 -2.38 38.65 -12.75
C LYS A 700 -2.37 38.39 -11.25
N ILE A 701 -1.22 38.53 -10.58
CA ILE A 701 -1.13 38.40 -9.11
C ILE A 701 -2.01 39.46 -8.39
N VAL A 702 -1.95 40.72 -8.85
CA VAL A 702 -2.77 41.83 -8.32
C VAL A 702 -4.27 41.63 -8.54
N ALA A 703 -4.66 40.96 -9.64
CA ALA A 703 -6.03 40.53 -9.89
C ALA A 703 -6.44 39.38 -8.95
N SER A 704 -5.67 38.30 -8.85
CA SER A 704 -5.93 37.18 -7.93
C SER A 704 -6.09 37.64 -6.48
N ALA A 705 -5.28 38.59 -6.01
CA ALA A 705 -5.43 39.20 -4.69
C ALA A 705 -6.77 39.95 -4.51
N LYS A 706 -7.26 40.62 -5.56
CA LYS A 706 -8.55 41.31 -5.55
C LYS A 706 -9.72 40.32 -5.54
N ASP A 707 -9.63 39.26 -6.32
CA ASP A 707 -10.67 38.24 -6.45
C ASP A 707 -10.83 37.45 -5.13
N ILE A 708 -9.71 37.03 -4.52
CA ILE A 708 -9.66 36.43 -3.18
C ILE A 708 -10.33 37.34 -2.12
N LEU A 709 -10.00 38.65 -2.10
CA LEU A 709 -10.60 39.59 -1.15
C LEU A 709 -12.10 39.84 -1.42
N SER A 710 -12.53 39.82 -2.69
CA SER A 710 -13.95 39.97 -3.04
C SER A 710 -14.80 38.79 -2.55
N LEU A 711 -14.27 37.55 -2.61
CA LEU A 711 -14.92 36.37 -2.08
C LEU A 711 -15.15 36.51 -0.57
N PHE A 712 -14.17 37.01 0.19
CA PHE A 712 -14.34 37.24 1.63
C PHE A 712 -15.37 38.33 1.95
N SER A 713 -15.53 39.35 1.09
CA SER A 713 -16.49 40.43 1.31
C SER A 713 -17.97 39.99 1.28
N ALA A 714 -18.26 38.78 0.81
CA ALA A 714 -19.61 38.20 0.82
C ALA A 714 -20.03 37.65 2.20
N TYR A 715 -19.10 37.43 3.14
CA TYR A 715 -19.36 36.71 4.40
C TYR A 715 -19.52 37.64 5.59
N GLN A 716 -20.74 37.66 6.17
CA GLN A 716 -21.08 38.46 7.35
C GLN A 716 -20.57 37.88 8.69
N ASN A 717 -20.00 36.67 8.71
CA ASN A 717 -19.53 36.00 9.93
C ASN A 717 -17.99 36.02 10.01
N GLU A 718 -17.47 36.92 10.85
CA GLU A 718 -16.04 37.17 11.04
C GLU A 718 -15.22 35.92 11.40
N GLY A 719 -15.79 34.97 12.16
CA GLY A 719 -15.13 33.72 12.52
C GLY A 719 -14.92 32.78 11.33
N VAL A 720 -15.91 32.69 10.43
CA VAL A 720 -15.78 31.91 9.17
C VAL A 720 -14.76 32.56 8.25
N THR A 721 -14.76 33.90 8.17
CA THR A 721 -13.78 34.65 7.38
C THR A 721 -12.35 34.42 7.92
N MET A 722 -12.14 34.37 9.24
CA MET A 722 -10.83 34.05 9.81
C MET A 722 -10.35 32.62 9.49
N LEU A 723 -11.23 31.62 9.54
CA LEU A 723 -10.90 30.24 9.13
C LEU A 723 -10.48 30.16 7.65
N LEU A 724 -11.21 30.86 6.77
CA LEU A 724 -10.89 30.95 5.35
C LEU A 724 -9.56 31.70 5.08
N ARG A 725 -9.24 32.75 5.86
CA ARG A 725 -7.93 33.42 5.82
C ARG A 725 -6.80 32.45 6.17
N ASN A 726 -6.94 31.65 7.23
CA ASN A 726 -5.94 30.65 7.64
C ASN A 726 -5.68 29.63 6.53
N PHE A 727 -6.74 29.03 5.96
CA PHE A 727 -6.65 28.09 4.84
C PHE A 727 -5.91 28.67 3.62
N VAL A 728 -6.20 29.91 3.22
CA VAL A 728 -5.51 30.55 2.08
C VAL A 728 -4.02 30.78 2.37
N VAL A 729 -3.66 31.18 3.59
CA VAL A 729 -2.26 31.37 3.99
C VAL A 729 -1.51 30.04 4.02
N GLU A 730 -2.03 29.04 4.74
CA GLU A 730 -1.45 27.70 4.85
C GLU A 730 -1.16 27.11 3.47
N ARG A 731 -2.14 27.15 2.56
CA ARG A 731 -2.04 26.56 1.22
C ARG A 731 -1.10 27.32 0.28
N LEU A 732 -0.89 28.62 0.49
CA LEU A 732 0.14 29.40 -0.22
C LEU A 732 1.55 29.07 0.28
N PHE A 733 1.72 28.81 1.59
CA PHE A 733 2.99 28.30 2.13
C PHE A 733 3.30 26.90 1.61
N ASP A 734 2.35 25.96 1.63
CA ASP A 734 2.54 24.59 1.10
C ASP A 734 3.02 24.60 -0.36
N LYS A 735 2.38 25.40 -1.22
CA LYS A 735 2.76 25.52 -2.64
C LYS A 735 4.13 26.17 -2.84
N GLY A 736 4.52 27.08 -1.94
CA GLY A 736 5.89 27.58 -1.86
C GLY A 736 6.89 26.47 -1.55
N GLU A 737 6.60 25.63 -0.55
CA GLU A 737 7.43 24.48 -0.14
C GLU A 737 7.49 23.36 -1.20
N GLU A 738 6.41 23.12 -1.95
CA GLU A 738 6.35 22.14 -3.05
C GLU A 738 7.12 22.61 -4.31
N SER A 739 7.22 23.92 -4.53
CA SER A 739 7.83 24.48 -5.73
C SER A 739 9.36 24.27 -5.78
N ARG A 740 9.87 23.82 -6.93
CA ARG A 740 11.32 23.60 -7.16
C ARG A 740 12.05 24.80 -7.75
N GLU A 741 11.32 25.85 -8.13
CA GLU A 741 11.82 27.00 -8.88
C GLU A 741 11.67 28.29 -8.06
N THR A 742 12.78 28.94 -7.73
CA THR A 742 12.81 30.16 -6.90
C THR A 742 11.92 31.31 -7.42
N PRO A 743 11.80 31.58 -8.75
CA PRO A 743 10.88 32.60 -9.26
C PRO A 743 9.40 32.32 -8.93
N VAL A 744 8.99 31.05 -8.92
CA VAL A 744 7.61 30.64 -8.62
C VAL A 744 7.31 30.89 -7.13
N ALA A 745 8.22 30.49 -6.22
CA ALA A 745 8.09 30.79 -4.79
C ALA A 745 8.02 32.29 -4.48
N LEU A 746 8.81 33.11 -5.18
CA LEU A 746 8.76 34.57 -5.07
C LEU A 746 7.41 35.17 -5.53
N SER A 747 6.74 34.56 -6.53
CA SER A 747 5.41 35.01 -6.96
C SER A 747 4.32 34.75 -5.90
N PHE A 748 4.39 33.61 -5.19
CA PHE A 748 3.49 33.35 -4.05
C PHE A 748 3.80 34.26 -2.85
N ALA A 749 5.08 34.58 -2.60
CA ALA A 749 5.46 35.58 -1.60
C ALA A 749 4.89 36.97 -1.94
N TYR A 750 4.94 37.39 -3.22
CA TYR A 750 4.34 38.67 -3.65
C TYR A 750 2.81 38.68 -3.52
N LEU A 751 2.13 37.55 -3.76
CA LEU A 751 0.68 37.43 -3.48
C LEU A 751 0.38 37.59 -1.98
N LEU A 752 1.19 37.01 -1.09
CA LEU A 752 1.06 37.20 0.35
C LEU A 752 1.30 38.68 0.76
N CYS A 753 2.24 39.39 0.12
CA CYS A 753 2.41 40.84 0.30
C CYS A 753 1.14 41.62 -0.07
N GLU A 754 0.54 41.31 -1.23
CA GLU A 754 -0.60 42.05 -1.78
C GLU A 754 -1.93 41.76 -1.05
N LEU A 755 -2.01 40.63 -0.33
CA LEU A 755 -3.10 40.37 0.64
C LEU A 755 -2.84 41.11 1.97
N ALA A 756 -1.63 41.01 2.51
CA ALA A 756 -1.25 41.65 3.78
C ALA A 756 -1.26 43.19 3.73
N SER A 757 -1.01 43.79 2.56
CA SER A 757 -1.08 45.24 2.35
C SER A 757 -2.50 45.80 2.29
N ARG A 758 -3.51 44.93 2.12
CA ARG A 758 -4.93 45.28 1.95
C ARG A 758 -5.81 44.90 3.14
N ASP A 759 -5.44 43.88 3.90
CA ASP A 759 -6.16 43.43 5.10
C ASP A 759 -5.19 43.04 6.22
N ALA A 760 -5.21 43.80 7.32
CA ALA A 760 -4.34 43.59 8.48
C ALA A 760 -4.57 42.25 9.20
N ALA A 761 -5.73 41.60 9.02
CA ALA A 761 -5.97 40.28 9.60
C ALA A 761 -5.05 39.20 8.99
N PHE A 762 -4.67 39.33 7.71
CA PHE A 762 -3.71 38.42 7.07
C PHE A 762 -2.33 38.47 7.71
N VAL A 763 -1.89 39.64 8.21
CA VAL A 763 -0.56 39.81 8.82
C VAL A 763 -0.38 38.88 10.03
N SER A 764 -1.37 38.85 10.93
CA SER A 764 -1.34 38.01 12.13
C SER A 764 -1.34 36.51 11.80
N VAL A 765 -2.11 36.10 10.79
CA VAL A 765 -2.21 34.71 10.33
C VAL A 765 -0.92 34.26 9.64
N ILE A 766 -0.35 35.10 8.77
CA ILE A 766 0.94 34.84 8.10
C ILE A 766 2.07 34.70 9.13
N LEU A 767 2.13 35.58 10.13
CA LEU A 767 3.12 35.47 11.21
C LEU A 767 2.92 34.22 12.06
N GLY A 768 1.69 33.87 12.44
CA GLY A 768 1.39 32.67 13.22
C GLY A 768 1.79 31.37 12.49
N GLN A 769 1.43 31.25 11.21
CA GLN A 769 1.82 30.12 10.36
C GLN A 769 3.35 30.07 10.16
N LEU A 770 4.01 31.21 9.95
CA LEU A 770 5.46 31.27 9.77
C LEU A 770 6.21 30.86 11.04
N PHE A 771 5.78 31.29 12.24
CA PHE A 771 6.38 30.81 13.50
C PHE A 771 6.07 29.33 13.81
N SER A 772 4.89 28.84 13.40
CA SER A 772 4.52 27.42 13.53
C SER A 772 5.42 26.52 12.67
N LYS A 773 5.62 26.87 11.39
CA LYS A 773 6.48 26.12 10.46
C LYS A 773 7.99 26.34 10.68
N CYS A 774 8.41 27.50 11.20
CA CYS A 774 9.81 27.84 11.48
C CYS A 774 10.08 28.14 12.97
N PRO A 775 10.17 27.11 13.84
CA PRO A 775 10.46 27.30 15.26
C PRO A 775 11.83 27.98 15.52
N LEU A 776 12.78 27.86 14.58
CA LEU A 776 14.10 28.53 14.64
C LEU A 776 14.04 30.07 14.66
N LEU A 777 12.89 30.68 14.34
CA LEU A 777 12.69 32.13 14.41
C LEU A 777 12.10 32.60 15.75
N ILE A 778 11.83 31.69 16.69
CA ILE A 778 11.30 32.03 18.03
C ILE A 778 12.47 32.60 18.87
N PRO A 779 12.41 33.86 19.37
CA PRO A 779 13.54 34.54 20.02
C PRO A 779 13.99 34.02 21.40
N SER A 780 13.68 32.77 21.76
CA SER A 780 13.97 32.16 23.07
C SER A 780 14.65 30.80 22.96
N LEU A 781 15.20 30.45 21.79
CA LEU A 781 16.01 29.25 21.56
C LEU A 781 17.50 29.55 21.74
N ASP A 782 17.87 29.97 22.95
CA ASP A 782 19.23 30.41 23.31
C ASP A 782 20.25 29.25 23.44
N LYS A 783 19.94 28.04 22.97
CA LYS A 783 20.78 26.83 23.17
C LYS A 783 20.86 25.94 21.94
N GLU A 784 22.09 25.64 21.54
CA GLU A 784 22.45 24.87 20.35
C GLU A 784 22.18 23.36 20.47
N ALA A 785 22.05 22.84 21.70
CA ALA A 785 22.03 21.41 22.00
C ALA A 785 20.72 20.69 21.63
N ASP A 786 19.60 21.41 21.54
CA ASP A 786 18.25 20.82 21.40
C ASP A 786 17.89 20.42 19.94
N LEU A 787 18.83 20.50 18.99
CA LEU A 787 18.62 20.29 17.56
C LEU A 787 19.30 19.00 17.02
N PRO A 788 18.54 17.91 16.74
CA PRO A 788 19.12 16.68 16.20
C PRO A 788 19.66 16.87 14.77
N PRO A 789 20.94 16.56 14.49
CA PRO A 789 21.58 16.89 13.20
C PRO A 789 20.90 16.24 11.99
N VAL A 790 20.39 15.01 12.14
CA VAL A 790 19.71 14.25 11.07
C VAL A 790 18.32 14.84 10.72
N LEU A 791 17.71 15.63 11.62
CA LEU A 791 16.49 16.39 11.28
C LEU A 791 16.83 17.72 10.59
N PHE A 792 17.93 18.37 11.00
CA PHE A 792 18.38 19.65 10.44
C PHE A 792 18.57 19.55 8.91
N GLU A 793 19.30 18.55 8.45
CA GLU A 793 19.57 18.30 7.02
C GLU A 793 18.27 18.18 6.18
N LYS A 794 17.27 17.45 6.67
CA LYS A 794 16.01 17.20 5.95
C LYS A 794 15.13 18.46 5.84
N HIS A 795 15.26 19.40 6.77
CA HIS A 795 14.46 20.63 6.80
C HIS A 795 15.17 21.85 6.19
N MET A 796 16.50 21.87 6.07
CA MET A 796 17.26 23.02 5.55
C MET A 796 16.83 23.53 4.17
N ARG A 797 16.42 22.66 3.22
CA ARG A 797 15.84 23.11 1.94
C ARG A 797 14.50 23.84 2.10
N ARG A 798 13.64 23.37 3.02
CA ARG A 798 12.36 24.04 3.33
C ARG A 798 12.62 25.38 4.00
N TYR A 799 13.52 25.42 4.98
CA TYR A 799 13.92 26.68 5.62
C TYR A 799 14.54 27.67 4.63
N SER A 800 15.38 27.23 3.68
CA SER A 800 15.90 28.10 2.62
C SER A 800 14.77 28.72 1.77
N MET A 801 13.78 27.93 1.34
CA MET A 801 12.63 28.43 0.58
C MET A 801 11.74 29.38 1.41
N LEU A 802 11.49 29.06 2.68
CA LEU A 802 10.71 29.91 3.59
C LEU A 802 11.45 31.22 3.92
N VAL A 803 12.77 31.19 4.03
CA VAL A 803 13.63 32.39 4.14
C VAL A 803 13.61 33.20 2.84
N CYS A 804 13.58 32.56 1.66
CA CYS A 804 13.39 33.27 0.39
C CYS A 804 12.02 33.96 0.28
N MET A 805 10.94 33.31 0.74
CA MET A 805 9.62 33.93 0.84
C MET A 805 9.62 35.12 1.83
N PHE A 806 10.29 34.96 2.98
CA PHE A 806 10.46 36.03 3.99
C PHE A 806 11.27 37.22 3.44
N THR A 807 12.34 36.98 2.68
CA THR A 807 13.05 38.07 1.99
C THR A 807 12.25 38.66 0.85
N GLY A 808 11.41 37.89 0.15
CA GLY A 808 10.45 38.44 -0.82
C GLY A 808 9.47 39.42 -0.16
N LEU A 809 8.93 39.06 1.01
CA LEU A 809 8.11 39.93 1.86
C LEU A 809 8.87 41.22 2.27
N PHE A 810 10.17 41.12 2.58
CA PHE A 810 11.03 42.27 2.89
C PHE A 810 11.41 43.13 1.68
N ILE A 811 11.58 42.54 0.49
CA ILE A 811 11.98 43.26 -0.73
C ILE A 811 10.81 44.08 -1.27
N TYR A 812 9.64 43.45 -1.43
CA TYR A 812 8.49 44.03 -2.15
C TYR A 812 7.50 44.82 -1.27
N THR A 813 7.79 45.02 0.02
CA THR A 813 7.02 45.90 0.89
C THR A 813 7.26 47.39 0.56
N PRO A 814 6.21 48.19 0.26
CA PRO A 814 6.33 49.60 -0.09
C PRO A 814 6.53 50.48 1.16
N LEU A 815 7.34 51.54 1.01
CA LEU A 815 7.74 52.46 2.08
C LEU A 815 6.59 53.24 2.73
N GLU A 816 5.47 53.45 2.03
CA GLU A 816 4.37 54.30 2.51
C GLU A 816 3.49 53.62 3.57
N ASN A 817 3.47 52.28 3.63
CA ASN A 817 2.71 51.51 4.64
C ASN A 817 3.62 51.04 5.79
N ALA A 818 4.24 52.01 6.48
CA ALA A 818 5.24 51.77 7.53
C ALA A 818 4.65 51.29 8.90
N ASN A 819 3.95 50.16 8.90
CA ASN A 819 3.85 49.19 10.00
C ASN A 819 3.08 47.96 9.49
N PRO A 820 3.68 46.75 9.54
CA PRO A 820 3.55 45.98 10.78
C PRO A 820 4.80 45.19 11.22
N PHE A 821 5.91 45.26 10.47
CA PHE A 821 7.12 44.49 10.77
C PHE A 821 8.20 45.38 11.38
N ASP A 822 8.65 45.04 12.60
CA ASP A 822 9.81 45.70 13.20
C ASP A 822 11.07 45.31 12.41
N ILE A 823 11.58 46.27 11.64
CA ILE A 823 12.77 46.11 10.79
C ILE A 823 14.00 45.73 11.64
N ALA A 824 14.09 46.18 12.89
CA ALA A 824 15.20 45.81 13.78
C ALA A 824 15.13 44.35 14.23
N LEU A 825 13.93 43.77 14.35
CA LEU A 825 13.74 42.35 14.65
C LEU A 825 14.12 41.47 13.45
N MET A 826 13.73 41.87 12.24
CA MET A 826 14.05 41.13 11.01
C MET A 826 15.56 41.08 10.73
N TRP A 827 16.29 42.19 10.95
CA TRP A 827 17.76 42.17 10.84
C TRP A 827 18.43 41.23 11.84
N LYS A 828 17.98 41.21 13.12
CA LYS A 828 18.51 40.28 14.13
C LYS A 828 18.33 38.81 13.75
N TRP A 829 17.22 38.44 13.10
CA TRP A 829 17.00 37.09 12.61
C TRP A 829 17.91 36.73 11.43
N LEU A 830 18.22 37.70 10.55
CA LEU A 830 19.18 37.49 9.47
C LEU A 830 20.60 37.26 10.02
N ASP A 831 21.04 38.06 11.00
CA ASP A 831 22.35 37.91 11.65
C ASP A 831 22.47 36.56 12.38
N ALA A 832 21.40 36.11 13.05
CA ALA A 832 21.34 34.80 13.69
C ALA A 832 21.42 33.65 12.66
N PHE A 833 20.71 33.76 11.55
CA PHE A 833 20.74 32.76 10.47
C PHE A 833 22.12 32.66 9.79
N ILE A 834 22.77 33.81 9.53
CA ILE A 834 24.14 33.84 8.98
C ILE A 834 25.13 33.20 9.95
N SER A 835 24.98 33.42 11.26
CA SER A 835 25.86 32.82 12.27
C SER A 835 25.66 31.29 12.34
N LEU A 836 24.41 30.81 12.39
CA LEU A 836 24.07 29.37 12.31
C LEU A 836 24.56 28.68 11.03
N TYR A 837 24.79 29.42 9.94
CA TYR A 837 25.35 28.92 8.69
C TYR A 837 26.89 28.81 8.72
N LEU A 838 27.56 29.62 9.53
CA LEU A 838 29.03 29.66 9.65
C LEU A 838 29.59 28.55 10.54
N ASP A 839 28.89 28.19 11.62
CA ASP A 839 29.43 27.28 12.66
C ASP A 839 29.53 25.80 12.23
N LYS A 840 29.00 25.42 11.04
CA LYS A 840 29.03 24.05 10.51
C LYS A 840 29.30 24.02 9.00
N PRO A 841 30.20 23.17 8.48
CA PRO A 841 30.61 23.15 7.07
C PRO A 841 29.57 22.49 6.14
N PHE A 842 28.38 23.10 6.00
CA PHE A 842 27.28 22.62 5.16
C PHE A 842 27.47 22.86 3.63
N LEU A 843 28.71 23.11 3.20
CA LEU A 843 29.09 23.58 1.86
C LEU A 843 28.94 22.55 0.72
N GLN A 844 28.41 21.35 0.99
CA GLN A 844 28.25 20.29 -0.01
C GLN A 844 26.99 20.40 -0.90
N PHE A 845 26.07 21.33 -0.60
CA PHE A 845 24.77 21.44 -1.30
C PHE A 845 24.61 22.73 -2.10
N SER A 846 24.92 22.67 -3.40
CA SER A 846 24.84 23.81 -4.35
C SER A 846 23.50 24.56 -4.33
N GLY A 847 22.38 23.83 -4.25
CA GLY A 847 21.02 24.40 -4.24
C GLY A 847 20.65 25.24 -3.02
N VAL A 848 21.53 25.42 -2.03
CA VAL A 848 21.36 26.38 -0.92
C VAL A 848 22.11 27.70 -1.19
N MET A 849 23.13 27.68 -2.07
CA MET A 849 23.92 28.87 -2.41
C MET A 849 23.21 29.79 -3.40
N GLU A 850 22.53 29.26 -4.42
CA GLU A 850 21.83 30.09 -5.42
C GLU A 850 20.72 30.96 -4.81
N PRO A 851 19.85 30.47 -3.88
CA PRO A 851 18.86 31.31 -3.23
C PRO A 851 19.50 32.34 -2.27
N PHE A 852 20.57 31.97 -1.57
CA PHE A 852 21.34 32.89 -0.71
C PHE A 852 22.00 34.03 -1.53
N LEU A 853 22.53 33.72 -2.71
CA LEU A 853 23.07 34.70 -3.65
C LEU A 853 21.98 35.60 -4.26
N ALA A 854 20.78 35.06 -4.53
CA ALA A 854 19.64 35.87 -4.95
C ALA A 854 19.20 36.86 -3.85
N ILE A 855 19.20 36.42 -2.59
CA ILE A 855 18.96 37.27 -1.41
C ILE A 855 20.00 38.37 -1.31
N ALA A 856 21.29 38.04 -1.36
CA ALA A 856 22.37 39.03 -1.31
C ALA A 856 22.23 40.07 -2.44
N ASN A 857 22.03 39.63 -3.69
CA ASN A 857 21.83 40.49 -4.85
C ASN A 857 20.58 41.40 -4.75
N SER A 858 19.56 41.00 -3.98
CA SER A 858 18.36 41.80 -3.75
C SER A 858 18.50 42.75 -2.54
N LEU A 859 19.26 42.37 -1.51
CA LEU A 859 19.64 43.28 -0.41
C LEU A 859 20.57 44.39 -0.91
N LEU A 860 21.48 44.08 -1.85
CA LEU A 860 22.32 45.04 -2.59
C LEU A 860 21.50 46.12 -3.35
N ALA A 861 20.19 45.91 -3.56
CA ALA A 861 19.29 46.87 -4.22
C ALA A 861 18.52 47.78 -3.24
N LYS A 862 18.55 47.55 -1.90
CA LYS A 862 18.05 48.49 -0.90
C LYS A 862 19.24 49.21 -0.25
N SER A 863 19.24 50.54 -0.29
CA SER A 863 20.42 51.39 -0.05
C SER A 863 20.82 51.61 1.42
N ASP A 864 20.77 50.59 2.26
CA ASP A 864 21.22 50.61 3.67
C ASP A 864 22.71 50.22 3.78
N LEU A 865 23.59 51.08 3.25
CA LEU A 865 25.03 50.79 3.04
C LEU A 865 25.75 50.18 4.26
N HIS A 866 25.54 50.73 5.45
CA HIS A 866 26.42 50.48 6.61
C HIS A 866 26.32 49.06 7.17
N ARG A 867 25.12 48.46 7.21
CA ARG A 867 24.98 47.05 7.65
C ARG A 867 25.38 46.08 6.54
N LEU A 868 25.11 46.45 5.29
CA LEU A 868 25.45 45.63 4.14
C LEU A 868 26.97 45.44 4.00
N GLN A 869 27.75 46.50 4.22
CA GLN A 869 29.22 46.45 4.24
C GLN A 869 29.78 45.46 5.28
N ASP A 870 29.15 45.37 6.47
CA ASP A 870 29.61 44.48 7.54
C ASP A 870 29.42 43.01 7.15
N VAL A 871 28.22 42.66 6.65
CA VAL A 871 27.87 41.33 6.12
C VAL A 871 28.76 40.94 4.92
N LEU A 872 28.99 41.86 3.98
CA LEU A 872 29.91 41.65 2.86
C LEU A 872 31.36 41.39 3.34
N SER A 873 31.81 42.10 4.38
CA SER A 873 33.16 41.92 4.93
C SER A 873 33.34 40.53 5.56
N ARG A 874 32.30 40.00 6.23
CA ARG A 874 32.29 38.64 6.78
C ARG A 874 32.27 37.59 5.67
N LEU A 875 31.40 37.73 4.67
CA LEU A 875 31.37 36.85 3.49
C LEU A 875 32.75 36.72 2.82
N LYS A 876 33.43 37.85 2.59
CA LYS A 876 34.74 37.89 1.92
C LYS A 876 35.89 37.32 2.78
N LYS A 877 35.84 37.45 4.11
CA LYS A 877 36.88 36.96 5.04
C LYS A 877 36.69 35.53 5.53
N GLU A 878 35.44 35.14 5.82
CA GLU A 878 35.10 33.92 6.57
C GLU A 878 34.67 32.77 5.64
N ILE A 879 33.94 33.07 4.55
CA ILE A 879 33.28 32.05 3.70
C ILE A 879 34.05 31.76 2.41
N VAL A 880 34.52 32.78 1.69
CA VAL A 880 35.23 32.58 0.41
C VAL A 880 36.46 31.65 0.53
N PRO A 881 37.35 31.78 1.53
CA PRO A 881 38.50 30.87 1.68
C PRO A 881 38.11 29.41 1.98
N GLN A 882 36.90 29.16 2.51
CA GLN A 882 36.42 27.80 2.77
C GLN A 882 35.88 27.14 1.50
N LEU A 883 35.29 27.93 0.59
CA LEU A 883 34.78 27.45 -0.71
C LEU A 883 35.90 26.96 -1.64
N GLU A 884 37.07 27.60 -1.62
CA GLU A 884 38.21 27.25 -2.49
C GLU A 884 38.83 25.87 -2.20
N ASN A 885 38.62 25.35 -0.99
CA ASN A 885 39.21 24.08 -0.53
C ASN A 885 38.36 22.83 -0.89
N ILE A 886 37.32 22.96 -1.72
CA ILE A 886 36.32 21.90 -1.96
C ILE A 886 36.38 21.39 -3.42
N PRO A 887 36.78 20.11 -3.66
CA PRO A 887 36.97 19.58 -5.02
C PRO A 887 35.72 19.48 -5.90
N SER A 888 34.52 19.64 -5.35
CA SER A 888 33.24 19.39 -6.04
C SER A 888 32.52 20.64 -6.57
N LEU A 889 33.07 21.84 -6.37
CA LEU A 889 32.56 23.05 -7.02
C LEU A 889 33.26 23.33 -8.35
N THR A 890 32.48 23.70 -9.37
CA THR A 890 33.03 24.22 -10.64
C THR A 890 33.63 25.61 -10.42
N SER A 891 34.90 25.78 -10.77
CA SER A 891 35.67 27.02 -10.55
C SER A 891 34.99 28.28 -11.10
N GLY A 892 34.31 28.17 -12.25
CA GLY A 892 33.55 29.27 -12.86
C GLY A 892 32.29 29.72 -12.10
N SER A 893 31.92 29.05 -10.99
CA SER A 893 30.86 29.49 -10.08
C SER A 893 31.43 30.34 -8.93
N ILE A 894 32.54 29.91 -8.35
CA ILE A 894 33.29 30.67 -7.33
C ILE A 894 33.85 31.97 -7.94
N MET A 895 34.43 31.88 -9.15
CA MET A 895 34.99 33.05 -9.84
C MET A 895 33.92 34.10 -10.21
N ARG A 896 32.67 33.69 -10.50
CA ARG A 896 31.55 34.63 -10.69
C ARG A 896 31.16 35.34 -9.40
N LEU A 897 31.22 34.64 -8.27
CA LEU A 897 30.94 35.19 -6.95
C LEU A 897 31.99 36.23 -6.54
N SER A 898 33.29 35.96 -6.76
CA SER A 898 34.36 36.93 -6.50
C SER A 898 34.26 38.16 -7.43
N TYR A 899 34.06 37.97 -8.74
CA TYR A 899 33.89 39.10 -9.67
C TYR A 899 32.69 39.98 -9.30
N HIS A 900 31.55 39.40 -8.90
CA HIS A 900 30.39 40.19 -8.47
C HIS A 900 30.61 40.99 -7.18
N LEU A 901 31.48 40.53 -6.28
CA LEU A 901 31.90 41.31 -5.10
C LEU A 901 32.85 42.45 -5.50
N GLU A 902 33.78 42.22 -6.43
CA GLU A 902 34.70 43.25 -6.94
C GLU A 902 33.98 44.32 -7.78
N ASP A 903 33.04 43.93 -8.64
CA ASP A 903 32.15 44.84 -9.41
C ASP A 903 31.35 45.77 -8.48
N TYR A 904 30.98 45.28 -7.28
CA TYR A 904 30.26 46.08 -6.28
C TYR A 904 31.18 47.02 -5.51
N GLU A 905 32.37 46.56 -5.09
CA GLU A 905 33.39 47.42 -4.46
C GLU A 905 33.86 48.55 -5.41
N GLN A 906 33.86 48.32 -6.72
CA GLN A 906 34.16 49.32 -7.75
C GLN A 906 32.94 50.19 -8.15
N GLY A 907 31.73 49.87 -7.68
CA GLY A 907 30.49 50.60 -8.01
C GLY A 907 29.99 50.41 -9.45
N VAL A 908 30.43 49.37 -10.15
CA VAL A 908 30.13 49.08 -11.58
C VAL A 908 28.98 48.08 -11.75
N PHE A 909 28.59 47.39 -10.66
CA PHE A 909 27.64 46.29 -10.63
C PHE A 909 26.34 46.53 -11.43
N LYS A 910 26.02 45.61 -12.34
CA LYS A 910 24.77 45.58 -13.12
C LYS A 910 23.93 44.37 -12.74
N LEU A 911 22.65 44.59 -12.45
CA LEU A 911 21.68 43.54 -12.11
C LEU A 911 21.64 42.42 -13.17
N PRO A 912 21.69 41.13 -12.77
CA PRO A 912 21.50 40.01 -13.68
C PRO A 912 20.12 40.03 -14.35
N ALA A 913 20.05 39.69 -15.64
CA ALA A 913 18.82 39.80 -16.44
C ALA A 913 17.66 38.92 -15.95
N TYR A 914 17.95 37.82 -15.24
CA TYR A 914 16.92 36.95 -14.63
C TYR A 914 16.34 37.53 -13.33
N CYS A 915 16.99 38.50 -12.69
CA CYS A 915 16.43 39.26 -11.57
C CYS A 915 15.55 40.43 -12.04
N THR A 916 15.56 40.77 -13.33
CA THR A 916 14.73 41.87 -13.88
C THR A 916 13.38 41.35 -14.38
N LEU A 917 12.40 41.25 -13.49
CA LEU A 917 10.99 41.37 -13.86
C LEU A 917 10.77 42.78 -14.43
N LYS A 918 10.87 42.92 -15.75
CA LYS A 918 10.64 44.19 -16.45
C LYS A 918 9.15 44.36 -16.75
N ASN A 919 8.61 45.46 -16.23
CA ASN A 919 7.21 45.93 -16.29
C ASN A 919 6.25 45.19 -15.33
#